data_AF-A0A4Q2A4D6-F1
#
_entry.id   AF-A0A4Q2A4D6-F1
#
_cell.length_a   1.000
_cell.length_b   1.000
_cell.length_c   1.000
_cell.angle_alpha   90.00
_cell.angle_beta   90.00
_cell.angle_gamma   90.00
#
_symmetry.space_group_name_H-M   'P 1'
#
loop_
_entity.id
_entity.type
_entity.pdbx_description
1 polymer ?
#
loop_
_entity_poly.entity_id
_entity_poly.type
_entity_poly.pdbx_seq_one_letter_code
_entity_poly.pdbx_strand_id
1 'polypeptide(L)'
;MDYRRKKRALSHYRKANKKRFLLASSVTMMAFSTGMYTTQVAKADQTETTAQVQQQTVETTQATTEEKTKLTLNTENSSQKTAAENEGQTENDTTVTTTATENMQLQDTEESKVTDTTQTVEAKAEPTETETNKQENVTTQLTDKAQTTVEADKQETQQTTQPTASNEVTAMQETATKNTFTVQTAAFTQNVANNVAVSLAATLTPDHFNIGDSNYTRADAVDLASYQSWLTQADFNKLKQLGVKTAIVKITQGTGYVNPAASKQIEYARKAGLNVAVYHYATFDNTSAGHAEGQHAANTMQNFGLSKDTLIFADMEDESTYSVNAQANLNRFWSALSANGFTNHAVYTGGSYLYRDAVIATVGRDRTWIAQYPYTPVRGGHYEQQWRNAGYGAWQFASTAYIPGRESMGSLDVSHDFTGLLTIPVKNQEAGNFDEITLNGNGINIRGWHAADLSASRGHAYVIVYDKSAGKELGRVAYTPTYRQDVANSYAKNIYNAANSGFNVNFSLAGIDISGHELQFIARYSDAANGEGNHTDMWSKGYVLLKNEVGNFDEVKVVGNQLHVRGWHATDRDLNGVTSSLQIIDNQTGRVLRTVNYSAVARPDVVKNGYASYKNAANSGFDVYIPLNGLDISNIKVVAKYGSIAALTSRDYRFDHEANYFDDISIRNGNQLHVSGWHAADKATTRPHTFLIVFDKTAGRELARVSYTALNRNDVANSFAGGIYQAGKSGFDTVISLGNADITEHELQVVARYSDVTNGEGNRTDAWSRPIVVAKRDTGFFDEVRLVNDKLHVRGWHASDRVSANTVANIEVIDTKTGRVLRSVTYTPDLRLDVAKNGYASYKNATTSGFDVYIPVAGLDISNITLVANYTTNSYTTKITSNNRNFERNDGYLDKFYIDGNNVAHVSGWHATDKATTKPYAFIIIYDQTARKELGRSQYTTVSRPDVLRSYAGGTYNAGNSGFSDVKVNLGKNILKGHSLQVITRYTDDPKGDGAYTDIWFPAVRV
;
A
#
# COMPACT_ATOMS: atom_id res chain seq x y z
N MET A 1 -33.16 4.71 -29.23
CA MET A 1 -32.23 5.87 -29.21
C MET A 1 -30.98 5.59 -28.34
N ASP A 2 -30.59 4.32 -28.21
CA ASP A 2 -30.11 3.79 -26.92
C ASP A 2 -28.59 3.79 -26.79
N TYR A 3 -27.89 3.60 -27.90
CA TYR A 3 -26.43 3.60 -27.95
C TYR A 3 -25.81 4.88 -27.35
N ARG A 4 -26.46 6.04 -27.56
CA ARG A 4 -26.04 7.32 -26.96
C ARG A 4 -26.36 7.44 -25.46
N ARG A 5 -27.37 6.71 -24.95
CA ARG A 5 -27.75 6.67 -23.53
C ARG A 5 -26.90 5.68 -22.72
N LYS A 6 -26.65 4.48 -23.25
CA LYS A 6 -25.72 3.50 -22.65
C LYS A 6 -24.31 4.11 -22.48
N LYS A 7 -23.85 4.87 -23.48
CA LYS A 7 -22.59 5.64 -23.41
C LYS A 7 -22.61 6.81 -22.39
N ARG A 8 -23.78 7.36 -22.03
CA ARG A 8 -23.90 8.37 -20.95
C ARG A 8 -23.76 7.76 -19.55
N ALA A 9 -24.35 6.59 -19.28
CA ALA A 9 -24.17 5.91 -18.00
C ALA A 9 -22.67 5.62 -17.71
N LEU A 10 -21.97 5.00 -18.68
CA LEU A 10 -20.52 4.80 -18.61
C LEU A 10 -19.72 6.11 -18.47
N SER A 11 -20.20 7.22 -19.07
CA SER A 11 -19.55 8.52 -18.99
C SER A 11 -19.62 9.12 -17.57
N HIS A 12 -20.75 8.98 -16.87
CA HIS A 12 -20.88 9.47 -15.49
C HIS A 12 -19.95 8.70 -14.53
N TYR A 13 -19.88 7.37 -14.64
CA TYR A 13 -18.93 6.55 -13.86
C TYR A 13 -17.47 6.97 -14.12
N ARG A 14 -17.07 7.11 -15.40
CA ARG A 14 -15.72 7.54 -15.80
C ARG A 14 -15.40 8.99 -15.38
N LYS A 15 -16.39 9.88 -15.24
CA LYS A 15 -16.20 11.23 -14.67
C LYS A 15 -16.07 11.23 -13.15
N ALA A 16 -16.75 10.32 -12.44
CA ALA A 16 -16.62 10.20 -10.98
C ALA A 16 -15.21 9.79 -10.57
N ASN A 17 -14.69 8.67 -11.11
CA ASN A 17 -13.36 8.17 -10.73
C ASN A 17 -12.21 9.10 -11.14
N LYS A 18 -12.35 9.88 -12.24
CA LYS A 18 -11.35 10.90 -12.60
C LYS A 18 -11.22 12.05 -11.59
N LYS A 19 -12.20 12.29 -10.70
CA LYS A 19 -12.07 13.29 -9.62
C LYS A 19 -11.26 12.80 -8.40
N ARG A 20 -10.95 11.49 -8.28
CA ARG A 20 -10.10 10.95 -7.20
C ARG A 20 -8.64 10.72 -7.61
N PHE A 21 -8.29 10.88 -8.88
CA PHE A 21 -6.96 10.55 -9.43
C PHE A 21 -5.99 11.74 -9.58
N LEU A 22 -6.24 12.85 -8.88
CA LEU A 22 -5.46 14.11 -8.98
C LEU A 22 -4.79 14.56 -7.66
N LEU A 23 -4.72 13.67 -6.66
CA LEU A 23 -4.04 13.89 -5.38
C LEU A 23 -3.08 12.72 -5.07
N ALA A 24 -2.18 12.44 -6.02
CA ALA A 24 -1.13 11.44 -5.90
C ALA A 24 0.07 11.80 -6.81
N SER A 25 0.60 13.03 -6.65
CA SER A 25 1.65 13.57 -7.53
C SER A 25 2.54 14.55 -6.77
N SER A 26 3.38 14.02 -5.87
CA SER A 26 4.30 14.81 -5.04
C SER A 26 5.54 14.00 -4.68
N VAL A 27 6.70 14.66 -4.73
CA VAL A 27 8.03 14.17 -4.30
C VAL A 27 8.66 13.07 -5.18
N THR A 28 9.19 13.49 -6.32
CA THR A 28 10.58 13.15 -6.68
C THR A 28 11.34 14.46 -6.80
N MET A 29 12.38 14.67 -5.99
CA MET A 29 13.07 15.95 -5.89
C MET A 29 14.59 15.75 -5.91
N MET A 30 15.17 15.91 -7.10
CA MET A 30 16.59 16.19 -7.41
C MET A 30 16.66 16.38 -8.94
N ALA A 31 17.56 17.14 -9.56
CA ALA A 31 18.49 18.21 -9.20
C ALA A 31 19.49 18.22 -10.37
N PHE A 32 19.37 19.17 -11.30
CA PHE A 32 20.42 19.48 -12.29
C PHE A 32 20.49 21.00 -12.46
N SER A 33 21.66 21.49 -12.89
CA SER A 33 22.14 22.83 -12.57
C SER A 33 22.33 23.77 -13.77
N THR A 34 22.23 25.07 -13.49
CA THR A 34 22.89 26.21 -14.20
C THR A 34 22.57 26.49 -15.68
N GLY A 35 22.18 27.73 -15.99
CA GLY A 35 22.02 28.28 -17.35
C GLY A 35 20.72 29.08 -17.54
N MET A 36 20.56 30.27 -16.92
CA MET A 36 20.97 31.61 -17.42
C MET A 36 20.23 32.14 -18.68
N TYR A 37 19.45 33.22 -18.48
CA TYR A 37 18.90 34.18 -19.46
C TYR A 37 17.87 33.62 -20.49
N THR A 38 16.84 34.36 -20.97
CA THR A 38 16.42 35.77 -20.73
C THR A 38 14.88 35.93 -20.79
N THR A 39 14.41 37.14 -20.46
CA THR A 39 13.01 37.58 -20.26
C THR A 39 12.18 37.91 -21.51
N GLN A 40 10.85 38.06 -21.29
CA GLN A 40 9.84 38.87 -22.05
C GLN A 40 9.21 38.23 -23.32
N VAL A 41 7.87 38.06 -23.44
CA VAL A 41 6.71 39.01 -23.63
C VAL A 41 6.43 39.30 -25.12
N ALA A 42 5.20 39.38 -25.66
CA ALA A 42 3.84 38.89 -25.29
C ALA A 42 2.87 39.13 -26.49
N LYS A 43 1.57 38.77 -26.34
CA LYS A 43 0.45 38.94 -27.33
C LYS A 43 0.54 37.93 -28.50
N ALA A 44 -0.54 37.28 -29.00
CA ALA A 44 -1.89 37.70 -29.41
C ALA A 44 -1.87 38.49 -30.76
N ASP A 45 -2.76 38.25 -31.73
CA ASP A 45 -4.06 37.53 -31.68
C ASP A 45 -4.48 36.88 -33.04
N GLN A 46 -5.48 35.98 -32.99
CA GLN A 46 -6.48 35.55 -34.02
C GLN A 46 -6.13 35.23 -35.51
N THR A 47 -6.76 34.14 -36.00
CA THR A 47 -7.31 33.89 -37.38
C THR A 47 -6.36 33.79 -38.61
N GLU A 48 -6.68 33.09 -39.72
CA GLU A 48 -7.42 31.82 -39.97
C GLU A 48 -7.13 31.33 -41.43
N THR A 49 -7.50 30.09 -41.79
CA THR A 49 -7.76 29.56 -43.17
C THR A 49 -6.66 29.37 -44.25
N THR A 50 -6.49 28.10 -44.66
CA THR A 50 -6.23 27.54 -46.03
C THR A 50 -5.02 27.91 -46.92
N ALA A 51 -4.03 27.00 -46.93
CA ALA A 51 -3.70 26.06 -48.03
C ALA A 51 -3.00 26.47 -49.36
N GLN A 52 -2.22 25.49 -49.88
CA GLN A 52 -1.48 25.38 -51.16
C GLN A 52 -0.20 26.24 -51.30
N VAL A 53 1.00 25.78 -51.69
CA VAL A 53 1.61 24.61 -52.38
C VAL A 53 2.26 25.03 -53.70
N GLN A 54 3.60 24.98 -53.73
CA GLN A 54 4.53 24.89 -54.88
C GLN A 54 5.95 24.76 -54.26
N GLN A 55 7.03 24.29 -54.92
CA GLN A 55 7.26 23.13 -55.82
C GLN A 55 8.82 23.02 -55.95
N GLN A 56 9.36 22.17 -56.85
CA GLN A 56 10.79 22.09 -57.22
C GLN A 56 11.76 21.52 -56.13
N THR A 57 12.79 20.69 -56.44
CA THR A 57 13.23 20.06 -57.71
C THR A 57 13.69 18.59 -57.52
N VAL A 58 13.49 17.84 -58.60
CA VAL A 58 13.82 16.44 -58.93
C VAL A 58 15.32 16.11 -58.96
N GLU A 59 15.70 14.87 -58.59
CA GLU A 59 16.60 14.03 -59.40
C GLU A 59 16.36 12.51 -59.17
N THR A 60 16.95 11.64 -59.99
CA THR A 60 16.52 10.24 -60.26
C THR A 60 17.73 9.30 -60.50
N THR A 61 17.66 7.96 -60.50
CA THR A 61 16.60 6.94 -60.72
C THR A 61 17.02 5.64 -59.98
N GLN A 62 16.35 4.47 -59.86
CA GLN A 62 15.10 3.78 -60.30
C GLN A 62 14.82 2.71 -59.17
N ALA A 63 14.03 1.62 -59.17
CA ALA A 63 13.04 0.86 -59.97
C ALA A 63 12.23 -0.04 -58.96
N THR A 64 11.16 -0.82 -59.22
CA THR A 64 10.38 -1.17 -60.43
C THR A 64 8.90 -1.50 -60.07
N THR A 65 8.28 -2.49 -60.75
CA THR A 65 6.90 -3.00 -60.85
C THR A 65 6.57 -4.18 -59.89
N GLU A 66 5.32 -4.67 -59.67
CA GLU A 66 4.02 -4.37 -60.32
C GLU A 66 2.73 -4.64 -59.47
N GLU A 67 1.70 -3.82 -59.68
CA GLU A 67 0.23 -4.08 -59.75
C GLU A 67 -0.63 -4.70 -58.60
N LYS A 68 -1.96 -4.76 -58.87
CA LYS A 68 -3.13 -4.88 -57.95
C LYS A 68 -3.79 -6.28 -58.09
N THR A 69 -4.90 -6.72 -57.44
CA THR A 69 -6.24 -6.11 -57.30
C THR A 69 -7.14 -6.86 -56.27
N LYS A 70 -8.38 -6.39 -56.05
CA LYS A 70 -9.37 -6.76 -55.01
C LYS A 70 -10.23 -8.03 -55.31
N LEU A 71 -10.81 -8.57 -54.22
CA LEU A 71 -12.25 -8.88 -54.00
C LEU A 71 -12.79 -10.34 -54.07
N THR A 72 -13.61 -10.66 -53.06
CA THR A 72 -14.84 -11.54 -53.04
C THR A 72 -14.73 -12.90 -52.33
N LEU A 73 -15.88 -13.35 -51.80
CA LEU A 73 -16.10 -14.57 -51.00
C LEU A 73 -16.52 -15.76 -51.88
N ASN A 74 -16.22 -17.02 -51.47
CA ASN A 74 -17.23 -17.99 -50.98
C ASN A 74 -16.74 -19.46 -50.85
N THR A 75 -17.42 -20.21 -49.96
CA THR A 75 -17.71 -21.66 -49.93
C THR A 75 -16.66 -22.75 -50.25
N GLU A 76 -16.35 -23.54 -49.21
CA GLU A 76 -16.53 -25.02 -49.10
C GLU A 76 -15.92 -26.06 -50.08
N ASN A 77 -15.08 -26.92 -49.49
CA ASN A 77 -15.00 -28.41 -49.55
C ASN A 77 -14.60 -29.23 -50.82
N SER A 78 -13.60 -30.10 -50.58
CA SER A 78 -13.33 -31.43 -51.18
C SER A 78 -12.90 -31.47 -52.68
N SER A 79 -12.00 -32.33 -53.17
CA SER A 79 -11.38 -33.61 -52.70
C SER A 79 -9.92 -33.72 -53.27
N GLN A 80 -9.08 -34.77 -53.17
CA GLN A 80 -9.07 -36.13 -52.58
C GLN A 80 -7.58 -36.65 -52.46
N LYS A 81 -7.39 -37.97 -52.29
CA LYS A 81 -6.16 -38.81 -52.43
C LYS A 81 -5.07 -38.72 -51.34
N THR A 82 -4.92 -39.68 -50.40
CA THR A 82 -4.57 -41.15 -50.44
C THR A 82 -3.06 -41.41 -50.49
N ALA A 83 -2.45 -42.38 -49.78
CA ALA A 83 -2.95 -43.52 -48.98
C ALA A 83 -2.02 -43.76 -47.73
N ALA A 84 -2.15 -44.75 -46.83
CA ALA A 84 -3.00 -45.96 -46.81
C ALA A 84 -3.28 -46.48 -45.37
N GLU A 85 -4.37 -47.24 -45.21
CA GLU A 85 -4.53 -48.56 -44.51
C GLU A 85 -4.03 -48.79 -43.05
N ASN A 86 -4.77 -49.49 -42.16
CA ASN A 86 -6.16 -49.98 -42.24
C ASN A 86 -6.82 -50.33 -40.86
N GLU A 87 -8.17 -50.34 -40.82
CA GLU A 87 -9.14 -51.09 -39.97
C GLU A 87 -8.95 -51.30 -38.43
N GLY A 88 -9.98 -51.38 -37.58
CA GLY A 88 -11.46 -51.33 -37.73
C GLY A 88 -12.17 -50.96 -36.39
N GLN A 89 -13.40 -50.43 -36.39
CA GLN A 89 -14.70 -51.15 -36.27
C GLN A 89 -15.03 -51.77 -34.87
N THR A 90 -16.24 -51.66 -34.27
CA THR A 90 -17.40 -50.73 -34.42
C THR A 90 -18.38 -50.86 -33.22
N GLU A 91 -19.20 -49.81 -32.99
CA GLU A 91 -20.61 -49.81 -32.47
C GLU A 91 -21.10 -50.50 -31.16
N ASN A 92 -21.81 -49.67 -30.35
CA ASN A 92 -23.15 -49.86 -29.73
C ASN A 92 -23.45 -50.76 -28.48
N ASP A 93 -24.45 -50.26 -27.74
CA ASP A 93 -25.50 -50.90 -26.90
C ASP A 93 -25.30 -51.35 -25.43
N THR A 94 -25.76 -50.48 -24.50
CA THR A 94 -26.88 -50.70 -23.54
C THR A 94 -26.90 -51.86 -22.52
N THR A 95 -26.45 -51.53 -21.29
CA THR A 95 -26.97 -51.97 -19.95
C THR A 95 -26.73 -53.38 -19.36
N VAL A 96 -26.86 -53.44 -18.01
CA VAL A 96 -27.01 -54.61 -17.10
C VAL A 96 -25.70 -55.35 -16.71
N THR A 97 -25.43 -55.83 -15.49
CA THR A 97 -25.69 -55.43 -14.06
C THR A 97 -24.86 -56.38 -13.15
N THR A 98 -24.45 -55.95 -11.95
CA THR A 98 -23.86 -56.78 -10.84
C THR A 98 -22.48 -57.45 -11.11
N THR A 99 -21.67 -57.87 -10.10
CA THR A 99 -21.93 -58.00 -8.65
C THR A 99 -20.72 -57.60 -7.78
N ALA A 100 -21.04 -57.19 -6.56
CA ALA A 100 -20.27 -57.07 -5.31
C ALA A 100 -18.84 -57.66 -5.18
N THR A 101 -18.07 -57.01 -4.32
CA THR A 101 -17.66 -57.66 -3.07
C THR A 101 -17.91 -56.70 -1.89
N GLU A 102 -19.00 -56.94 -1.16
CA GLU A 102 -19.27 -56.33 0.15
C GLU A 102 -18.89 -57.29 1.28
N ASN A 103 -18.80 -56.73 2.50
CA ASN A 103 -19.09 -57.30 3.83
C ASN A 103 -17.97 -56.96 4.84
N MET A 104 -18.21 -56.64 6.12
CA MET A 104 -19.42 -56.43 6.97
C MET A 104 -18.88 -55.86 8.32
N GLN A 105 -19.58 -55.17 9.23
CA GLN A 105 -20.91 -54.53 9.28
C GLN A 105 -21.00 -53.68 10.58
N LEU A 106 -21.71 -52.53 10.56
CA LEU A 106 -22.55 -51.96 11.65
C LEU A 106 -21.92 -51.74 13.08
N GLN A 107 -22.56 -51.09 14.07
CA GLN A 107 -23.96 -50.71 14.27
C GLN A 107 -24.15 -49.44 15.17
N ASP A 108 -25.32 -48.78 15.04
CA ASP A 108 -26.15 -47.88 15.90
C ASP A 108 -25.63 -47.43 17.31
N THR A 109 -26.12 -46.38 18.00
CA THR A 109 -27.51 -45.85 18.15
C THR A 109 -27.52 -44.37 18.66
N GLU A 110 -28.66 -43.88 19.21
CA GLU A 110 -29.05 -42.47 19.34
C GLU A 110 -29.00 -41.85 20.78
N GLU A 111 -29.29 -40.54 20.85
CA GLU A 111 -30.05 -39.79 21.90
C GLU A 111 -29.52 -39.51 23.34
N SER A 112 -29.31 -38.21 23.59
CA SER A 112 -30.05 -37.35 24.56
C SER A 112 -30.06 -37.58 26.09
N LYS A 113 -29.35 -36.70 26.84
CA LYS A 113 -29.84 -35.75 27.90
C LYS A 113 -28.67 -34.97 28.57
N VAL A 114 -28.70 -33.64 28.80
CA VAL A 114 -29.45 -32.83 29.80
C VAL A 114 -29.10 -33.26 31.24
N THR A 115 -28.49 -32.41 32.09
CA THR A 115 -29.07 -31.25 32.82
C THR A 115 -27.90 -30.32 33.29
N ASP A 116 -27.92 -29.00 33.09
CA ASP A 116 -28.26 -27.92 34.06
C ASP A 116 -27.64 -28.10 35.48
N THR A 117 -26.98 -27.15 36.16
CA THR A 117 -27.28 -25.72 36.45
C THR A 117 -25.97 -25.00 36.92
N THR A 118 -25.66 -23.72 36.63
CA THR A 118 -26.18 -22.43 37.20
C THR A 118 -25.67 -22.22 38.66
N GLN A 119 -25.09 -21.10 39.14
CA GLN A 119 -25.12 -19.66 38.74
C GLN A 119 -23.93 -18.84 39.33
N THR A 120 -23.44 -17.78 38.64
CA THR A 120 -22.98 -16.41 39.11
C THR A 120 -22.14 -16.19 40.40
N VAL A 121 -21.55 -15.02 40.76
CA VAL A 121 -21.56 -13.61 40.26
C VAL A 121 -20.18 -12.94 40.51
N GLU A 122 -19.95 -11.76 39.89
CA GLU A 122 -19.28 -10.51 40.37
C GLU A 122 -18.29 -10.48 41.59
N ALA A 123 -17.28 -9.60 41.69
CA ALA A 123 -16.69 -8.62 40.73
C ALA A 123 -15.38 -7.96 41.25
N LYS A 124 -14.55 -7.46 40.31
CA LYS A 124 -13.82 -6.17 40.29
C LYS A 124 -13.18 -5.60 41.59
N ALA A 125 -11.83 -5.53 41.63
CA ALA A 125 -11.06 -4.29 41.93
C ALA A 125 -9.51 -4.47 41.84
N GLU A 126 -8.82 -3.44 41.34
CA GLU A 126 -7.40 -3.07 41.61
C GLU A 126 -7.33 -2.24 42.95
N PRO A 127 -6.19 -1.77 43.53
CA PRO A 127 -4.86 -1.53 42.91
C PRO A 127 -3.57 -1.65 43.79
N THR A 128 -2.42 -1.34 43.16
CA THR A 128 -1.19 -0.70 43.69
C THR A 128 -0.19 -1.39 44.65
N GLU A 129 1.03 -0.86 44.50
CA GLU A 129 2.31 -0.86 45.23
C GLU A 129 2.20 -0.64 46.77
N THR A 130 3.24 -0.69 47.64
CA THR A 130 4.70 -0.46 47.44
C THR A 130 5.57 -1.21 48.51
N GLU A 131 6.90 -1.01 48.46
CA GLU A 131 8.00 -1.55 49.29
C GLU A 131 7.87 -1.47 50.83
N THR A 132 8.60 -2.33 51.59
CA THR A 132 9.87 -1.95 52.31
C THR A 132 10.39 -3.02 53.31
N ASN A 133 11.73 -3.20 53.36
CA ASN A 133 12.66 -3.37 54.53
C ASN A 133 12.32 -4.33 55.73
N LYS A 134 13.26 -4.95 56.50
CA LYS A 134 14.63 -4.56 56.92
C LYS A 134 15.35 -5.68 57.75
N GLN A 135 16.70 -5.69 57.78
CA GLN A 135 17.62 -6.09 58.90
C GLN A 135 17.55 -7.52 59.54
N GLU A 136 18.53 -8.03 60.33
CA GLU A 136 20.02 -7.99 60.36
C GLU A 136 20.55 -8.93 61.49
N ASN A 137 21.66 -9.65 61.28
CA ASN A 137 22.71 -10.10 62.23
C ASN A 137 23.50 -11.29 61.62
N VAL A 138 24.85 -11.44 61.53
CA VAL A 138 26.07 -10.95 62.24
C VAL A 138 26.75 -12.07 63.06
N THR A 139 28.09 -12.15 62.99
CA THR A 139 29.05 -13.11 63.65
C THR A 139 29.18 -14.47 62.91
N THR A 140 30.28 -14.90 62.25
CA THR A 140 31.73 -15.10 62.59
C THR A 140 31.99 -16.22 63.63
N GLN A 141 33.06 -17.05 63.61
CA GLN A 141 34.34 -17.01 62.86
C GLN A 141 35.13 -18.37 62.88
N LEU A 142 36.24 -18.44 62.11
CA LEU A 142 37.52 -19.20 62.35
C LEU A 142 37.68 -20.73 62.14
N THR A 143 38.76 -21.07 61.39
CA THR A 143 39.79 -22.13 61.60
C THR A 143 39.47 -23.64 61.45
N ASP A 144 40.42 -24.53 61.08
CA ASP A 144 41.71 -24.47 60.35
C ASP A 144 42.25 -25.92 60.11
N LYS A 145 43.25 -26.10 59.22
CA LYS A 145 44.07 -27.31 58.94
C LYS A 145 43.32 -28.55 58.38
N ALA A 146 43.67 -29.17 57.26
CA ALA A 146 44.95 -29.54 56.61
C ALA A 146 45.54 -30.90 57.06
N GLN A 147 45.70 -31.84 56.12
CA GLN A 147 46.99 -32.49 55.82
C GLN A 147 46.98 -33.33 54.52
N THR A 148 48.16 -33.38 53.89
CA THR A 148 48.87 -34.40 53.06
C THR A 148 48.13 -35.70 52.60
N THR A 149 48.60 -36.46 51.58
CA THR A 149 49.99 -36.90 51.31
C THR A 149 50.14 -37.65 49.96
N VAL A 150 51.37 -37.69 49.39
CA VAL A 150 51.96 -38.62 48.37
C VAL A 150 51.25 -38.84 47.00
N GLU A 151 51.87 -39.37 45.94
CA GLU A 151 53.20 -39.25 45.26
C GLU A 151 53.23 -40.30 44.11
N ALA A 152 54.32 -40.34 43.32
CA ALA A 152 54.65 -41.19 42.14
C ALA A 152 54.51 -40.47 40.79
N ASP A 153 55.49 -39.70 40.29
CA ASP A 153 56.94 -39.97 40.05
C ASP A 153 57.26 -40.84 38.81
N LYS A 154 58.10 -40.28 37.92
CA LYS A 154 59.08 -40.99 37.08
C LYS A 154 60.01 -40.03 36.33
N GLN A 155 61.32 -40.21 36.55
CA GLN A 155 62.45 -39.64 35.81
C GLN A 155 62.74 -40.49 34.53
N GLU A 156 63.76 -40.35 33.67
CA GLU A 156 64.93 -39.44 33.45
C GLU A 156 65.19 -39.38 31.90
N THR A 157 66.25 -38.88 31.21
CA THR A 157 67.65 -38.43 31.43
C THR A 157 67.94 -37.14 30.62
N GLN A 158 68.67 -36.14 31.12
CA GLN A 158 70.10 -35.84 30.85
C GLN A 158 70.70 -36.17 29.45
N GLN A 159 71.27 -35.16 28.76
CA GLN A 159 72.74 -34.94 28.77
C GLN A 159 73.23 -33.59 28.19
N THR A 160 74.45 -33.23 28.60
CA THR A 160 75.44 -32.19 28.21
C THR A 160 75.52 -31.72 26.73
N THR A 161 76.05 -30.53 26.39
CA THR A 161 77.42 -30.02 26.73
C THR A 161 77.58 -28.48 26.92
N GLN A 162 78.72 -28.10 27.53
CA GLN A 162 79.29 -26.74 27.66
C GLN A 162 80.80 -26.81 27.27
N PRO A 163 81.44 -25.71 26.80
CA PRO A 163 82.47 -24.96 27.57
C PRO A 163 82.25 -23.40 27.53
N THR A 164 82.62 -22.57 28.52
CA THR A 164 83.96 -22.07 28.98
C THR A 164 84.58 -21.05 28.00
N ALA A 165 85.19 -19.89 28.33
CA ALA A 165 85.66 -19.17 29.55
C ALA A 165 85.40 -17.64 29.37
N SER A 166 85.40 -16.68 30.33
CA SER A 166 85.95 -16.43 31.69
C SER A 166 87.19 -15.50 31.77
N ASN A 167 87.33 -14.79 32.92
CA ASN A 167 88.46 -13.96 33.41
C ASN A 167 88.56 -12.46 32.98
N GLU A 168 89.04 -11.48 33.78
CA GLU A 168 89.26 -11.36 35.25
C GLU A 168 89.48 -9.88 35.75
N VAL A 169 89.37 -9.70 37.09
CA VAL A 169 89.85 -8.65 38.06
C VAL A 169 90.79 -7.51 37.55
N THR A 170 90.72 -6.23 37.96
CA THR A 170 91.24 -5.57 39.22
C THR A 170 91.07 -4.03 39.05
N ALA A 171 90.50 -3.15 39.90
CA ALA A 171 90.53 -2.82 41.35
C ALA A 171 91.62 -1.79 41.80
N MET A 172 91.19 -0.71 42.51
CA MET A 172 91.98 0.30 43.27
C MET A 172 92.82 1.32 42.43
N GLN A 173 93.15 2.57 42.85
CA GLN A 173 92.91 3.32 44.10
C GLN A 173 92.92 4.88 43.89
N GLU A 174 92.60 5.63 44.96
CA GLU A 174 92.79 7.07 45.30
C GLU A 174 93.89 7.87 44.55
N THR A 175 93.85 9.22 44.45
CA THR A 175 93.97 10.19 45.57
C THR A 175 93.69 11.66 45.16
N ALA A 176 93.42 12.53 46.16
CA ALA A 176 93.19 13.99 46.08
C ALA A 176 94.43 14.82 45.59
N THR A 177 94.45 16.17 45.44
CA THR A 177 94.07 17.21 46.43
C THR A 177 94.21 18.67 45.92
N LYS A 178 93.42 19.62 46.47
CA LYS A 178 93.72 21.08 46.69
C LYS A 178 93.93 22.00 45.45
N ASN A 179 93.60 23.30 45.44
CA ASN A 179 93.82 24.39 46.42
C ASN A 179 92.93 25.64 46.06
N THR A 180 92.05 26.20 46.93
CA THR A 180 92.21 27.39 47.83
C THR A 180 91.85 28.80 47.30
N PHE A 181 91.56 29.73 48.25
CA PHE A 181 91.25 31.19 48.16
C PHE A 181 89.76 31.59 47.94
N THR A 182 89.13 32.51 48.70
CA THR A 182 89.43 33.09 50.04
C THR A 182 88.15 33.66 50.71
N VAL A 183 88.22 33.99 52.00
CA VAL A 183 87.09 34.49 52.84
C VAL A 183 86.97 36.02 52.83
N GLN A 184 85.75 36.55 52.95
CA GLN A 184 85.50 37.82 53.66
C GLN A 184 84.20 37.75 54.48
N THR A 185 84.17 38.35 55.66
CA THR A 185 83.10 38.24 56.67
C THR A 185 82.62 39.61 57.16
N ALA A 186 81.35 39.69 57.60
CA ALA A 186 80.83 40.79 58.42
C ALA A 186 79.76 40.29 59.41
N ALA A 187 79.81 40.78 60.65
CA ALA A 187 78.74 40.68 61.65
C ALA A 187 77.80 41.91 61.52
N PHE A 188 76.73 42.15 62.28
CA PHE A 188 76.35 41.82 63.67
C PHE A 188 74.81 42.00 63.78
N THR A 189 74.04 41.33 64.64
CA THR A 189 73.77 41.71 66.04
C THR A 189 72.77 40.70 66.66
N GLN A 190 72.84 40.43 67.97
CA GLN A 190 71.85 39.59 68.70
C GLN A 190 70.86 40.42 69.54
N ASN A 191 69.64 39.89 69.69
CA ASN A 191 68.71 39.99 70.86
C ASN A 191 67.42 39.21 70.48
N VAL A 192 66.76 38.40 71.33
CA VAL A 192 66.86 38.14 72.78
C VAL A 192 66.81 36.61 73.04
N ALA A 193 67.26 36.17 74.22
CA ALA A 193 67.14 34.82 74.77
C ALA A 193 65.65 34.35 74.92
N ASN A 194 65.31 33.09 75.21
CA ASN A 194 66.08 31.87 75.55
C ASN A 194 65.23 30.63 75.10
N ASN A 195 65.63 29.35 75.16
CA ASN A 195 66.73 28.65 75.84
C ASN A 195 67.21 27.49 74.97
N VAL A 196 68.50 27.11 75.06
CA VAL A 196 69.02 25.83 74.55
C VAL A 196 70.02 25.24 75.55
N ALA A 197 69.79 24.02 76.02
CA ALA A 197 70.83 23.21 76.65
C ALA A 197 71.56 22.42 75.56
N VAL A 198 72.89 22.50 75.51
CA VAL A 198 73.69 21.84 74.46
C VAL A 198 73.81 20.34 74.76
N SER A 199 73.21 19.51 73.92
CA SER A 199 73.58 18.10 73.78
C SER A 199 74.70 17.95 72.74
N LEU A 200 75.49 16.88 72.86
CA LEU A 200 76.73 16.70 72.10
C LEU A 200 76.46 16.60 70.59
N ALA A 201 77.44 17.02 69.79
CA ALA A 201 77.42 16.87 68.34
C ALA A 201 77.40 15.38 67.95
N ALA A 202 76.21 14.87 67.64
CA ALA A 202 76.07 13.61 66.91
C ALA A 202 76.70 13.76 65.52
N THR A 203 77.36 12.72 65.04
CA THR A 203 77.67 12.60 63.61
C THR A 203 76.35 12.55 62.84
N LEU A 204 76.10 13.56 62.00
CA LEU A 204 74.93 13.57 61.14
C LEU A 204 75.02 12.36 60.18
N THR A 205 74.15 11.39 60.37
CA THR A 205 73.84 10.33 59.40
C THR A 205 72.60 10.76 58.61
N PRO A 206 72.49 10.43 57.31
CA PRO A 206 71.27 10.72 56.56
C PRO A 206 70.04 10.03 57.18
N ASP A 207 68.89 10.70 57.12
CA ASP A 207 67.64 10.15 57.62
C ASP A 207 67.17 8.96 56.78
N HIS A 208 66.71 7.93 57.47
CA HIS A 208 66.10 6.74 56.89
C HIS A 208 64.58 6.83 57.11
N PHE A 209 63.81 6.92 56.03
CA PHE A 209 62.39 7.29 56.09
C PHE A 209 61.50 6.52 55.12
N ASN A 210 60.20 6.60 55.30
CA ASN A 210 59.22 5.84 54.54
C ASN A 210 58.55 6.68 53.45
N ILE A 211 58.44 6.13 52.23
CA ILE A 211 57.81 6.77 51.08
C ILE A 211 56.34 7.05 51.42
N GLY A 212 55.92 8.30 51.27
CA GLY A 212 54.57 8.78 51.62
C GLY A 212 54.47 9.52 52.95
N ASP A 213 55.53 9.53 53.78
CA ASP A 213 55.58 10.35 54.99
C ASP A 213 55.40 11.85 54.67
N SER A 214 54.59 12.56 55.46
CA SER A 214 54.29 13.98 55.31
C SER A 214 55.43 14.92 55.67
N ASN A 215 56.36 14.49 56.54
CA ASN A 215 57.45 15.32 57.07
C ASN A 215 58.55 15.58 56.01
N TYR A 216 58.78 14.59 55.14
CA TYR A 216 59.80 14.63 54.10
C TYR A 216 59.26 15.16 52.76
N THR A 217 60.15 15.63 51.89
CA THR A 217 59.82 15.99 50.50
C THR A 217 59.10 14.83 49.81
N ARG A 218 58.11 15.14 48.96
CA ARG A 218 57.26 14.15 48.31
C ARG A 218 58.02 13.42 47.20
N ALA A 219 58.10 12.09 47.27
CA ALA A 219 58.56 11.27 46.16
C ALA A 219 57.50 11.23 45.04
N ASP A 220 57.81 11.85 43.90
CA ASP A 220 57.03 11.80 42.66
C ASP A 220 57.51 10.70 41.72
N ALA A 221 58.79 10.35 41.79
CA ALA A 221 59.36 9.21 41.10
C ALA A 221 60.26 8.39 42.02
N VAL A 222 60.41 7.11 41.66
CA VAL A 222 61.56 6.28 42.07
C VAL A 222 62.38 5.94 40.84
N ASP A 223 63.69 5.83 41.01
CA ASP A 223 64.58 5.32 39.98
C ASP A 223 65.15 3.95 40.37
N LEU A 224 65.38 3.09 39.37
CA LEU A 224 65.47 1.64 39.53
C LEU A 224 66.50 1.01 38.59
N ALA A 225 67.34 0.14 39.13
CA ALA A 225 68.31 -0.66 38.39
C ALA A 225 68.19 -2.15 38.73
N SER A 226 69.15 -2.97 38.29
CA SER A 226 69.28 -4.39 38.64
C SER A 226 69.42 -4.64 40.14
N TYR A 227 69.89 -3.65 40.92
CA TYR A 227 69.96 -3.71 42.39
C TYR A 227 68.57 -3.86 43.03
N GLN A 228 67.54 -3.25 42.45
CA GLN A 228 66.14 -3.33 42.89
C GLN A 228 65.35 -4.41 42.11
N SER A 229 66.03 -5.49 41.68
CA SER A 229 65.41 -6.64 40.98
C SER A 229 64.50 -7.49 41.87
N TRP A 230 64.50 -7.26 43.18
CA TRP A 230 63.61 -7.90 44.16
C TRP A 230 62.19 -7.31 44.22
N LEU A 231 61.94 -6.18 43.54
CA LEU A 231 60.62 -5.55 43.48
C LEU A 231 59.62 -6.38 42.66
N THR A 232 58.40 -6.48 43.18
CA THR A 232 57.29 -7.24 42.60
C THR A 232 56.19 -6.32 42.09
N GLN A 233 55.25 -6.84 41.29
CA GLN A 233 54.05 -6.10 40.87
C GLN A 233 53.31 -5.41 42.04
N ALA A 234 53.26 -6.06 43.21
CA ALA A 234 52.61 -5.51 44.40
C ALA A 234 53.35 -4.28 44.95
N ASP A 235 54.68 -4.23 44.84
CA ASP A 235 55.48 -3.08 45.25
C ASP A 235 55.26 -1.87 44.33
N PHE A 236 55.20 -2.07 43.01
CA PHE A 236 54.86 -1.01 42.05
C PHE A 236 53.43 -0.49 42.27
N ASN A 237 52.47 -1.39 42.53
CA ASN A 237 51.11 -1.00 42.92
C ASN A 237 51.10 -0.20 44.24
N LYS A 238 51.94 -0.57 45.21
CA LYS A 238 52.08 0.16 46.49
C LYS A 238 52.73 1.53 46.30
N LEU A 239 53.78 1.66 45.49
CA LEU A 239 54.39 2.94 45.13
C LEU A 239 53.35 3.89 44.52
N LYS A 240 52.51 3.40 43.59
CA LYS A 240 51.40 4.17 43.01
C LYS A 240 50.42 4.67 44.08
N GLN A 241 50.04 3.83 45.04
CA GLN A 241 49.17 4.20 46.16
C GLN A 241 49.78 5.26 47.09
N LEU A 242 51.11 5.22 47.30
CA LEU A 242 51.84 6.18 48.13
C LEU A 242 52.05 7.54 47.44
N GLY A 243 51.56 7.69 46.20
CA GLY A 243 51.54 8.94 45.47
C GLY A 243 52.58 9.03 44.35
N VAL A 244 53.50 8.07 44.22
CA VAL A 244 54.51 8.03 43.15
C VAL A 244 53.81 7.99 41.78
N LYS A 245 54.32 8.77 40.82
CA LYS A 245 53.80 8.87 39.46
C LYS A 245 54.61 8.04 38.47
N THR A 246 55.91 7.91 38.69
CA THR A 246 56.86 7.47 37.66
C THR A 246 57.90 6.49 38.20
N ALA A 247 58.25 5.49 37.40
CA ALA A 247 59.44 4.68 37.59
C ALA A 247 60.47 5.04 36.50
N ILE A 248 61.70 5.38 36.90
CA ILE A 248 62.81 5.73 35.99
C ILE A 248 63.76 4.52 35.94
N VAL A 249 63.71 3.72 34.88
CA VAL A 249 64.39 2.42 34.85
C VAL A 249 65.72 2.50 34.09
N LYS A 250 66.83 2.08 34.71
CA LYS A 250 68.12 1.91 34.02
C LYS A 250 67.93 0.90 32.90
N ILE A 251 68.16 1.28 31.65
CA ILE A 251 68.06 0.33 30.51
C ILE A 251 69.42 -0.16 30.04
N THR A 252 70.43 0.71 29.99
CA THR A 252 71.74 0.42 29.39
C THR A 252 72.88 1.15 30.10
N GLN A 253 74.10 0.71 29.85
CA GLN A 253 75.34 1.38 30.24
C GLN A 253 76.42 1.07 29.19
N GLY A 254 77.17 2.10 28.77
CA GLY A 254 78.12 1.98 27.67
C GLY A 254 77.50 1.41 26.39
N THR A 255 78.28 0.70 25.60
CA THR A 255 77.83 0.07 24.33
C THR A 255 77.41 -1.40 24.47
N GLY A 256 77.48 -1.98 25.68
CA GLY A 256 77.33 -3.43 25.88
C GLY A 256 76.39 -3.89 26.99
N TYR A 257 76.21 -3.11 28.06
CA TYR A 257 75.34 -3.53 29.17
C TYR A 257 73.88 -3.22 28.89
N VAL A 258 73.00 -4.17 29.19
CA VAL A 258 71.54 -4.02 29.27
C VAL A 258 71.10 -4.49 30.65
N ASN A 259 70.27 -3.71 31.36
CA ASN A 259 69.78 -4.10 32.69
C ASN A 259 68.86 -5.33 32.59
N PRO A 260 69.20 -6.49 33.18
CA PRO A 260 68.40 -7.71 33.09
C PRO A 260 67.05 -7.61 33.83
N ALA A 261 66.89 -6.67 34.76
CA ALA A 261 65.63 -6.42 35.46
C ALA A 261 64.68 -5.48 34.70
N ALA A 262 65.19 -4.70 33.74
CA ALA A 262 64.46 -3.56 33.17
C ALA A 262 63.12 -3.94 32.56
N SER A 263 63.06 -5.03 31.77
CA SER A 263 61.82 -5.50 31.14
C SER A 263 60.69 -5.72 32.15
N LYS A 264 60.98 -6.41 33.27
CA LYS A 264 60.01 -6.65 34.36
C LYS A 264 59.66 -5.38 35.13
N GLN A 265 60.65 -4.51 35.40
CA GLN A 265 60.43 -3.23 36.08
C GLN A 265 59.53 -2.29 35.25
N ILE A 266 59.73 -2.26 33.93
CA ILE A 266 58.89 -1.54 32.95
C ILE A 266 57.48 -2.16 32.89
N GLU A 267 57.36 -3.48 32.86
CA GLU A 267 56.07 -4.19 32.86
C GLU A 267 55.27 -3.89 34.14
N TYR A 268 55.90 -4.00 35.32
CA TYR A 268 55.26 -3.77 36.61
C TYR A 268 54.84 -2.31 36.78
N ALA A 269 55.66 -1.35 36.33
CA ALA A 269 55.29 0.06 36.29
C ALA A 269 54.06 0.31 35.39
N ARG A 270 54.06 -0.21 34.16
CA ARG A 270 52.93 -0.13 33.22
C ARG A 270 51.64 -0.69 33.84
N LYS A 271 51.70 -1.88 34.45
CA LYS A 271 50.55 -2.54 35.10
C LYS A 271 50.08 -1.83 36.39
N ALA A 272 50.97 -1.14 37.09
CA ALA A 272 50.62 -0.27 38.22
C ALA A 272 50.05 1.10 37.77
N GLY A 273 49.99 1.37 36.46
CA GLY A 273 49.59 2.67 35.91
C GLY A 273 50.58 3.79 36.24
N LEU A 274 51.84 3.47 36.52
CA LEU A 274 52.94 4.43 36.65
C LEU A 274 53.42 4.85 35.25
N ASN A 275 53.87 6.09 35.11
CA ASN A 275 54.63 6.52 33.94
C ASN A 275 55.96 5.73 33.91
N VAL A 276 56.44 5.40 32.72
CA VAL A 276 57.78 4.84 32.53
C VAL A 276 58.67 5.90 31.89
N ALA A 277 59.70 6.28 32.63
CA ALA A 277 60.89 6.94 32.09
C ALA A 277 62.06 5.94 32.14
N VAL A 278 63.15 6.24 31.44
CA VAL A 278 64.34 5.39 31.44
C VAL A 278 65.61 6.21 31.58
N TYR A 279 66.70 5.58 32.00
CA TYR A 279 68.02 6.20 31.97
C TYR A 279 69.11 5.30 31.40
N HIS A 280 70.12 5.95 30.83
CA HIS A 280 71.34 5.36 30.30
C HIS A 280 72.53 5.97 31.04
N TYR A 281 73.30 5.13 31.72
CA TYR A 281 74.51 5.52 32.43
C TYR A 281 75.65 5.64 31.42
N ALA A 282 76.09 6.87 31.15
CA ALA A 282 77.02 7.19 30.09
C ALA A 282 78.47 6.88 30.47
N THR A 283 79.27 6.41 29.50
CA THR A 283 80.71 6.16 29.65
C THR A 283 81.57 6.78 28.53
N PHE A 284 80.99 7.71 27.76
CA PHE A 284 81.66 8.32 26.61
C PHE A 284 82.56 9.52 26.95
N ASP A 285 83.82 9.46 26.50
CA ASP A 285 84.79 10.58 26.56
C ASP A 285 84.82 11.41 25.25
N ASN A 286 84.27 10.87 24.16
CA ASN A 286 84.36 11.40 22.80
C ASN A 286 83.05 11.27 21.98
N THR A 287 83.01 11.95 20.83
CA THR A 287 81.82 12.09 19.98
C THR A 287 81.39 10.81 19.24
N SER A 288 82.32 9.89 18.95
CA SER A 288 82.02 8.59 18.34
C SER A 288 81.46 7.62 19.38
N ALA A 289 82.04 7.58 20.59
CA ALA A 289 81.52 6.82 21.71
C ALA A 289 80.10 7.25 22.08
N GLY A 290 79.85 8.56 22.22
CA GLY A 290 78.52 9.10 22.50
C GLY A 290 77.47 8.69 21.45
N HIS A 291 77.84 8.65 20.17
CA HIS A 291 76.93 8.15 19.13
C HIS A 291 76.64 6.65 19.28
N ALA A 292 77.65 5.82 19.58
CA ALA A 292 77.49 4.38 19.73
C ALA A 292 76.65 4.01 20.97
N GLU A 293 76.88 4.66 22.10
CA GLU A 293 76.09 4.48 23.32
C GLU A 293 74.63 4.92 23.09
N GLY A 294 74.40 5.99 22.33
CA GLY A 294 73.06 6.44 21.96
C GLY A 294 72.34 5.49 20.99
N GLN A 295 73.06 4.82 20.09
CA GLN A 295 72.50 3.74 19.27
C GLN A 295 72.11 2.53 20.12
N HIS A 296 72.96 2.12 21.08
CA HIS A 296 72.67 1.01 21.99
C HIS A 296 71.44 1.27 22.87
N ALA A 297 71.34 2.49 23.42
CA ALA A 297 70.15 2.95 24.14
C ALA A 297 68.90 2.91 23.24
N ALA A 298 68.96 3.51 22.04
CA ALA A 298 67.84 3.55 21.10
C ALA A 298 67.35 2.16 20.65
N ASN A 299 68.26 1.22 20.41
CA ASN A 299 67.94 -0.16 20.06
C ASN A 299 67.27 -0.88 21.25
N THR A 300 67.79 -0.68 22.46
CA THR A 300 67.22 -1.26 23.69
C THR A 300 65.82 -0.71 23.99
N MET A 301 65.59 0.60 23.78
CA MET A 301 64.25 1.20 23.93
C MET A 301 63.23 0.59 22.96
N GLN A 302 63.64 0.27 21.72
CA GLN A 302 62.79 -0.40 20.73
C GLN A 302 62.48 -1.85 21.14
N ASN A 303 63.48 -2.58 21.65
CA ASN A 303 63.32 -3.96 22.11
C ASN A 303 62.41 -4.09 23.35
N PHE A 304 62.35 -3.08 24.23
CA PHE A 304 61.38 -3.01 25.34
C PHE A 304 60.02 -2.41 24.94
N GLY A 305 59.82 -2.11 23.65
CA GLY A 305 58.59 -1.54 23.12
C GLY A 305 58.20 -0.23 23.80
N LEU A 306 59.18 0.64 24.06
CA LEU A 306 58.93 1.97 24.62
C LEU A 306 58.40 2.90 23.52
N SER A 307 57.47 3.80 23.88
CA SER A 307 56.93 4.78 22.94
C SER A 307 58.02 5.77 22.52
N LYS A 308 57.88 6.37 21.34
CA LYS A 308 58.87 7.33 20.81
C LYS A 308 58.93 8.61 21.66
N ASP A 309 57.84 8.92 22.36
CA ASP A 309 57.75 10.00 23.34
C ASP A 309 58.26 9.61 24.75
N THR A 310 58.78 8.39 24.97
CA THR A 310 59.32 7.99 26.28
C THR A 310 60.53 8.84 26.68
N LEU A 311 60.45 9.45 27.87
CA LEU A 311 61.52 10.26 28.46
C LEU A 311 62.76 9.40 28.75
N ILE A 312 63.90 9.82 28.19
CA ILE A 312 65.21 9.21 28.46
C ILE A 312 66.16 10.22 29.09
N PHE A 313 66.73 9.85 30.23
CA PHE A 313 67.85 10.53 30.86
C PHE A 313 69.19 9.98 30.35
N ALA A 314 70.09 10.88 29.95
CA ALA A 314 71.52 10.59 29.96
C ALA A 314 72.01 10.89 31.37
N ASP A 315 72.53 9.85 32.01
CA ASP A 315 73.06 9.89 33.36
C ASP A 315 74.56 10.18 33.28
N MET A 316 74.92 11.40 33.69
CA MET A 316 76.23 12.04 33.51
C MET A 316 76.88 12.27 34.88
N GLU A 317 77.40 11.19 35.47
CA GLU A 317 78.17 11.22 36.72
C GLU A 317 79.52 10.47 36.67
N ASP A 318 79.72 9.52 35.75
CA ASP A 318 80.93 8.68 35.66
C ASP A 318 82.19 9.48 35.27
N GLU A 319 83.33 9.18 35.90
CA GLU A 319 84.61 9.85 35.65
C GLU A 319 85.13 9.70 34.21
N SER A 320 84.77 8.63 33.50
CA SER A 320 85.08 8.47 32.06
C SER A 320 84.44 9.55 31.18
N THR A 321 83.34 10.17 31.64
CA THR A 321 82.68 11.26 30.90
C THR A 321 83.32 12.63 31.12
N TYR A 322 84.39 12.73 31.94
CA TYR A 322 85.05 13.99 32.32
C TYR A 322 85.90 14.59 31.18
N SER A 323 85.23 14.99 30.10
CA SER A 323 85.81 15.55 28.88
C SER A 323 85.47 17.03 28.73
N VAL A 324 86.44 17.86 28.35
CA VAL A 324 86.19 19.27 27.94
C VAL A 324 85.22 19.38 26.76
N ASN A 325 84.97 18.27 26.05
CA ASN A 325 84.01 18.15 24.95
C ASN A 325 82.66 17.53 25.36
N ALA A 326 82.37 17.36 26.67
CA ALA A 326 81.19 16.64 27.16
C ALA A 326 79.86 17.07 26.48
N GLN A 327 79.64 18.38 26.28
CA GLN A 327 78.48 18.89 25.55
C GLN A 327 78.40 18.39 24.10
N ALA A 328 79.52 18.32 23.39
CA ALA A 328 79.57 17.83 22.01
C ALA A 328 79.39 16.29 21.95
N ASN A 329 79.93 15.57 22.93
CA ASN A 329 79.77 14.11 23.03
C ASN A 329 78.31 13.74 23.31
N LEU A 330 77.70 14.38 24.30
CA LEU A 330 76.30 14.18 24.68
C LEU A 330 75.34 14.59 23.54
N ASN A 331 75.65 15.65 22.78
CA ASN A 331 74.90 15.97 21.56
C ASN A 331 74.97 14.88 20.47
N ARG A 332 75.98 14.00 20.47
CA ARG A 332 76.03 12.83 19.57
C ARG A 332 75.22 11.64 20.08
N PHE A 333 75.11 11.48 21.40
CA PHE A 333 74.15 10.57 22.04
C PHE A 333 72.70 10.98 21.71
N TRP A 334 72.36 12.27 21.88
CA TRP A 334 71.08 12.84 21.43
C TRP A 334 70.83 12.66 19.93
N SER A 335 71.84 12.88 19.10
CA SER A 335 71.72 12.67 17.65
C SER A 335 71.40 11.22 17.26
N ALA A 336 71.84 10.22 18.04
CA ALA A 336 71.55 8.81 17.78
C ALA A 336 70.12 8.42 18.18
N LEU A 337 69.66 8.90 19.35
CA LEU A 337 68.30 8.70 19.83
C LEU A 337 67.26 9.37 18.92
N SER A 338 67.49 10.63 18.53
CA SER A 338 66.61 11.37 17.61
C SER A 338 66.55 10.72 16.22
N ALA A 339 67.65 10.16 15.71
CA ALA A 339 67.65 9.41 14.44
C ALA A 339 66.77 8.15 14.49
N ASN A 340 66.56 7.58 15.68
CA ASN A 340 65.64 6.47 15.94
C ASN A 340 64.24 6.93 16.39
N GLY A 341 63.95 8.23 16.34
CA GLY A 341 62.67 8.84 16.71
C GLY A 341 62.46 9.11 18.20
N PHE A 342 63.40 8.77 19.09
CA PHE A 342 63.31 9.12 20.50
C PHE A 342 63.87 10.52 20.71
N THR A 343 63.00 11.51 20.92
CA THR A 343 63.36 12.94 21.00
C THR A 343 63.16 13.56 22.39
N ASN A 344 62.55 12.82 23.32
CA ASN A 344 62.24 13.30 24.67
C ASN A 344 63.48 13.15 25.60
N HIS A 345 64.49 14.01 25.40
CA HIS A 345 65.80 13.94 26.07
C HIS A 345 65.87 14.77 27.36
N ALA A 346 66.55 14.25 28.38
CA ALA A 346 66.82 14.95 29.64
C ALA A 346 68.20 14.55 30.20
N VAL A 347 68.76 15.34 31.12
CA VAL A 347 70.05 15.03 31.77
C VAL A 347 69.81 14.71 33.23
N TYR A 348 70.42 13.63 33.73
CA TYR A 348 70.67 13.43 35.15
C TYR A 348 72.14 13.73 35.43
N THR A 349 72.44 14.42 36.54
CA THR A 349 73.81 14.70 36.96
C THR A 349 73.88 15.18 38.43
N GLY A 350 75.00 14.96 39.10
CA GLY A 350 75.25 15.43 40.46
C GLY A 350 75.70 16.89 40.55
N GLY A 351 75.43 17.55 41.68
CA GLY A 351 75.85 18.93 41.92
C GLY A 351 77.37 19.18 41.78
N SER A 352 78.19 18.15 42.01
CA SER A 352 79.66 18.16 41.98
C SER A 352 80.30 17.71 40.65
N TYR A 353 79.52 17.27 39.65
CA TYR A 353 80.06 16.78 38.38
C TYR A 353 80.80 17.90 37.61
N LEU A 354 82.02 17.64 37.15
CA LEU A 354 82.96 18.68 36.70
C LEU A 354 82.45 19.48 35.49
N TYR A 355 81.73 18.83 34.58
CA TYR A 355 81.22 19.44 33.34
C TYR A 355 79.70 19.66 33.37
N ARG A 356 79.09 19.74 34.56
CA ARG A 356 77.65 19.88 34.81
C ARG A 356 76.98 20.93 33.93
N ASP A 357 77.50 22.15 33.92
CA ASP A 357 76.83 23.24 33.18
C ASP A 357 76.94 23.06 31.65
N ALA A 358 77.92 22.30 31.16
CA ALA A 358 78.07 21.96 29.75
C ALA A 358 77.12 20.82 29.31
N VAL A 359 76.86 19.82 30.16
CA VAL A 359 75.84 18.78 29.87
C VAL A 359 74.42 19.34 29.98
N ILE A 360 74.14 20.18 30.99
CA ILE A 360 72.86 20.91 31.14
C ILE A 360 72.55 21.75 29.90
N ALA A 361 73.57 22.39 29.30
CA ALA A 361 73.42 23.20 28.09
C ALA A 361 72.93 22.42 26.84
N THR A 362 72.86 21.09 26.88
CA THR A 362 72.25 20.28 25.80
C THR A 362 70.73 20.19 25.87
N VAL A 363 70.11 20.38 27.04
CA VAL A 363 68.65 20.15 27.25
C VAL A 363 67.93 21.26 28.02
N GLY A 364 68.62 22.09 28.80
CA GLY A 364 68.03 23.07 29.70
C GLY A 364 67.87 22.55 31.14
N ARG A 365 67.81 23.46 32.13
CA ARG A 365 67.66 23.07 33.55
C ARG A 365 66.29 22.48 33.84
N ASP A 366 65.24 22.98 33.19
CA ASP A 366 63.87 22.50 33.25
C ASP A 366 63.72 21.06 32.73
N ARG A 367 64.72 20.58 31.98
CA ARG A 367 64.92 19.20 31.51
C ARG A 367 66.12 18.50 32.16
N THR A 368 66.60 19.03 33.28
CA THR A 368 67.65 18.42 34.11
C THR A 368 67.06 17.92 35.43
N TRP A 369 67.43 16.70 35.79
CA TRP A 369 67.16 16.05 37.06
C TRP A 369 68.46 16.07 37.88
N ILE A 370 68.51 16.90 38.93
CA ILE A 370 69.74 17.14 39.70
C ILE A 370 69.81 16.21 40.91
N ALA A 371 70.98 15.60 41.21
CA ALA A 371 71.19 14.85 42.44
C ALA A 371 71.85 15.72 43.54
N GLN A 372 71.23 15.73 44.73
CA GLN A 372 71.79 16.35 45.94
C GLN A 372 71.06 15.82 47.17
N TYR A 373 71.75 15.06 48.03
CA TYR A 373 71.15 14.47 49.24
C TYR A 373 71.46 15.32 50.48
N PRO A 374 70.49 16.03 51.08
CA PRO A 374 70.62 16.57 52.44
C PRO A 374 70.48 15.47 53.48
N TYR A 375 71.06 15.67 54.67
CA TYR A 375 70.88 14.75 55.80
C TYR A 375 69.41 14.54 56.18
N THR A 376 68.60 15.61 56.16
CA THR A 376 67.15 15.58 56.36
C THR A 376 66.44 16.24 55.18
N PRO A 377 65.79 15.49 54.27
CA PRO A 377 65.05 16.08 53.14
C PRO A 377 63.67 16.60 53.57
N VAL A 378 63.65 17.71 54.31
CA VAL A 378 62.41 18.38 54.78
C VAL A 378 61.60 18.93 53.61
N ARG A 379 60.28 18.67 53.60
CA ARG A 379 59.33 19.22 52.63
C ARG A 379 59.36 20.75 52.59
N GLY A 380 59.62 21.32 51.41
CA GLY A 380 59.77 22.76 51.23
C GLY A 380 61.02 23.35 51.92
N GLY A 381 61.98 22.51 52.31
CA GLY A 381 63.25 22.92 52.92
C GLY A 381 64.21 23.60 51.92
N HIS A 382 65.38 24.02 52.43
CA HIS A 382 66.37 24.82 51.69
C HIS A 382 66.68 24.27 50.29
N TYR A 383 67.07 23.00 50.18
CA TYR A 383 67.44 22.40 48.89
C TYR A 383 66.26 22.26 47.92
N GLU A 384 65.07 21.96 48.42
CA GLU A 384 63.86 21.90 47.58
C GLU A 384 63.55 23.27 46.96
N GLN A 385 63.67 24.34 47.76
CA GLN A 385 63.51 25.71 47.26
C GLN A 385 64.67 26.12 46.35
N GLN A 386 65.91 25.78 46.69
CA GLN A 386 67.12 26.13 45.93
C GLN A 386 67.05 25.59 44.49
N TRP A 387 66.75 24.30 44.32
CA TRP A 387 66.73 23.69 42.99
C TRP A 387 65.50 24.10 42.18
N ARG A 388 64.33 24.27 42.83
CA ARG A 388 63.12 24.84 42.22
C ARG A 388 63.38 26.25 41.69
N ASN A 389 63.98 27.13 42.51
CA ASN A 389 64.27 28.52 42.16
C ASN A 389 65.43 28.67 41.15
N ALA A 390 66.36 27.72 41.10
CA ALA A 390 67.40 27.66 40.09
C ALA A 390 66.90 27.17 38.70
N GLY A 391 65.63 26.73 38.63
CA GLY A 391 64.94 26.32 37.41
C GLY A 391 65.16 24.87 37.00
N TYR A 392 65.51 23.97 37.93
CA TYR A 392 65.64 22.54 37.62
C TYR A 392 64.29 21.87 37.37
N GLY A 393 64.26 20.80 36.57
CA GLY A 393 63.05 20.07 36.23
C GLY A 393 62.62 19.08 37.31
N ALA A 394 63.59 18.40 37.92
CA ALA A 394 63.40 17.47 39.02
C ALA A 394 64.65 17.42 39.93
N TRP A 395 64.51 16.82 41.12
CA TRP A 395 65.57 16.68 42.10
C TRP A 395 65.53 15.30 42.78
N GLN A 396 66.61 14.53 42.66
CA GLN A 396 66.84 13.31 43.45
C GLN A 396 67.34 13.72 44.83
N PHE A 397 66.54 13.43 45.87
CA PHE A 397 66.72 14.03 47.19
C PHE A 397 67.16 13.05 48.28
N ALA A 398 67.03 11.74 48.06
CA ALA A 398 67.56 10.71 48.96
C ALA A 398 67.69 9.35 48.26
N SER A 399 68.63 8.55 48.75
CA SER A 399 68.81 7.11 48.46
C SER A 399 68.49 6.21 49.67
N THR A 400 67.87 6.78 50.70
CA THR A 400 67.60 6.17 52.03
C THR A 400 66.11 5.98 52.32
N ALA A 401 65.26 6.07 51.29
CA ALA A 401 63.81 5.94 51.43
C ALA A 401 63.36 4.47 51.28
N TYR A 402 62.30 4.07 51.97
CA TYR A 402 61.77 2.70 51.93
C TYR A 402 60.29 2.65 51.49
N ILE A 403 59.88 1.50 50.94
CA ILE A 403 58.45 1.18 50.86
C ILE A 403 58.00 0.73 52.27
N PRO A 404 56.94 1.32 52.85
CA PRO A 404 56.45 0.95 54.18
C PRO A 404 56.12 -0.53 54.31
N GLY A 405 56.73 -1.20 55.30
CA GLY A 405 56.62 -2.65 55.52
C GLY A 405 57.55 -3.51 54.65
N ARG A 406 58.52 -2.90 53.95
CA ARG A 406 59.55 -3.56 53.12
C ARG A 406 60.96 -3.05 53.44
N GLU A 407 61.14 -2.40 54.59
CA GLU A 407 62.38 -1.71 54.99
C GLU A 407 63.62 -2.63 54.98
N SER A 408 63.43 -3.91 55.31
CA SER A 408 64.50 -4.93 55.30
C SER A 408 64.94 -5.41 53.91
N MET A 409 64.28 -4.96 52.83
CA MET A 409 64.64 -5.34 51.46
C MET A 409 65.72 -4.45 50.84
N GLY A 410 65.96 -3.27 51.41
CA GLY A 410 66.81 -2.22 50.86
C GLY A 410 66.03 -0.94 50.55
N SER A 411 66.76 0.18 50.47
CA SER A 411 66.19 1.48 50.13
C SER A 411 65.99 1.66 48.62
N LEU A 412 65.22 2.67 48.27
CA LEU A 412 64.97 3.17 46.93
C LEU A 412 65.42 4.63 46.83
N ASP A 413 65.89 4.99 45.65
CA ASP A 413 66.25 6.35 45.31
C ASP A 413 64.97 7.12 44.91
N VAL A 414 64.78 8.30 45.48
CA VAL A 414 63.52 9.06 45.42
C VAL A 414 63.72 10.48 44.91
N SER A 415 62.80 10.89 44.03
CA SER A 415 62.88 12.15 43.31
C SER A 415 61.60 12.97 43.39
N HIS A 416 61.77 14.28 43.48
CA HIS A 416 60.71 15.29 43.49
C HIS A 416 60.63 15.99 42.13
N ASP A 417 59.41 16.30 41.69
CA ASP A 417 59.14 16.98 40.42
C ASP A 417 58.89 18.48 40.62
N PHE A 418 59.49 19.31 39.77
CA PHE A 418 59.34 20.78 39.81
C PHE A 418 58.55 21.34 38.63
N THR A 419 58.73 20.79 37.43
CA THR A 419 58.21 21.37 36.17
C THR A 419 57.16 20.50 35.47
N GLY A 420 56.88 19.30 35.97
CA GLY A 420 56.14 18.26 35.23
C GLY A 420 57.05 17.28 34.48
N LEU A 421 58.37 17.48 34.48
CA LEU A 421 59.37 16.65 33.79
C LEU A 421 59.18 15.16 34.09
N LEU A 422 58.93 14.80 35.35
CA LEU A 422 58.70 13.42 35.77
C LEU A 422 57.20 13.08 35.84
N THR A 423 56.31 14.02 36.15
CA THR A 423 54.91 13.69 36.49
C THR A 423 53.93 13.71 35.32
N ILE A 424 54.23 14.41 34.21
CA ILE A 424 53.37 14.47 33.03
C ILE A 424 53.37 13.09 32.32
N PRO A 425 52.21 12.43 32.12
CA PRO A 425 52.15 11.15 31.43
C PRO A 425 52.56 11.24 29.96
N VAL A 426 53.41 10.32 29.53
CA VAL A 426 53.67 10.05 28.11
C VAL A 426 52.38 9.53 27.48
N LYS A 427 51.91 10.17 26.40
CA LYS A 427 50.72 9.72 25.68
C LYS A 427 51.07 8.50 24.82
N ASN A 428 50.51 7.34 25.16
CA ASN A 428 50.50 6.20 24.24
C ASN A 428 49.76 6.62 22.96
N GLN A 429 50.35 6.40 21.79
CA GLN A 429 49.72 6.75 20.52
C GLN A 429 48.96 5.54 19.95
N GLU A 430 47.77 5.77 19.40
CA GLU A 430 46.98 4.77 18.68
C GLU A 430 46.23 5.38 17.48
N ALA A 431 46.02 4.58 16.44
CA ALA A 431 45.31 4.93 15.21
C ALA A 431 44.79 3.66 14.52
N GLY A 432 43.66 3.73 13.83
CA GLY A 432 43.14 2.60 13.06
C GLY A 432 42.03 2.99 12.10
N ASN A 433 41.71 2.07 11.17
CA ASN A 433 40.59 2.19 10.25
C ASN A 433 39.95 0.83 9.97
N PHE A 434 38.66 0.86 9.65
CA PHE A 434 37.94 -0.27 9.05
C PHE A 434 37.81 0.01 7.55
N ASP A 435 38.63 -0.68 6.75
CA ASP A 435 38.76 -0.45 5.32
C ASP A 435 37.55 -1.01 4.54
N GLU A 436 37.05 -2.19 4.94
CA GLU A 436 35.90 -2.85 4.32
C GLU A 436 35.11 -3.68 5.35
N ILE A 437 33.78 -3.62 5.29
CA ILE A 437 32.84 -4.47 6.04
C ILE A 437 31.78 -4.96 5.04
N THR A 438 31.79 -6.26 4.74
CA THR A 438 30.97 -6.85 3.65
C THR A 438 30.22 -8.08 4.13
N LEU A 439 28.90 -8.11 3.91
CA LEU A 439 28.01 -9.20 4.27
C LEU A 439 28.03 -10.31 3.20
N ASN A 440 28.48 -11.51 3.58
CA ASN A 440 28.62 -12.68 2.71
C ASN A 440 27.69 -13.80 3.19
N GLY A 441 26.41 -13.74 2.82
CA GLY A 441 25.40 -14.73 3.18
C GLY A 441 25.08 -14.74 4.68
N ASN A 442 25.67 -15.68 5.43
CA ASN A 442 25.54 -15.83 6.88
C ASN A 442 26.84 -15.49 7.62
N GLY A 443 27.66 -14.59 7.07
CA GLY A 443 28.85 -14.06 7.73
C GLY A 443 29.19 -12.63 7.33
N ILE A 444 30.02 -11.97 8.14
CA ILE A 444 30.55 -10.63 7.87
C ILE A 444 32.07 -10.74 7.68
N ASN A 445 32.59 -10.34 6.53
CA ASN A 445 34.04 -10.14 6.35
C ASN A 445 34.39 -8.71 6.78
N ILE A 446 35.40 -8.56 7.62
CA ILE A 446 35.80 -7.28 8.23
C ILE A 446 37.31 -7.09 8.01
N ARG A 447 37.70 -5.98 7.39
CA ARG A 447 39.09 -5.64 7.04
C ARG A 447 39.47 -4.27 7.54
N GLY A 448 40.75 -4.08 7.83
CA GLY A 448 41.23 -2.82 8.35
C GLY A 448 42.65 -2.90 8.90
N TRP A 449 42.97 -1.97 9.78
CA TRP A 449 44.20 -1.94 10.55
C TRP A 449 44.01 -1.21 11.88
N HIS A 450 44.78 -1.61 12.88
CA HIS A 450 44.87 -0.95 14.18
C HIS A 450 46.33 -0.95 14.64
N ALA A 451 46.89 0.23 14.84
CA ALA A 451 48.23 0.45 15.38
C ALA A 451 48.10 1.15 16.74
N ALA A 452 48.77 0.63 17.77
CA ALA A 452 48.80 1.22 19.10
C ALA A 452 50.10 0.88 19.83
N ASP A 453 50.71 1.84 20.53
CA ASP A 453 51.93 1.61 21.33
C ASP A 453 51.76 0.48 22.36
N LEU A 454 50.58 0.39 22.96
CA LEU A 454 50.27 -0.59 24.01
C LEU A 454 50.21 -2.04 23.49
N SER A 455 50.16 -2.26 22.17
CA SER A 455 50.25 -3.60 21.56
C SER A 455 51.57 -4.30 21.92
N ALA A 456 52.67 -3.57 22.16
CA ALA A 456 53.93 -4.09 22.66
C ALA A 456 53.80 -4.88 23.99
N SER A 457 52.78 -4.54 24.78
CA SER A 457 52.44 -5.17 26.07
C SER A 457 51.13 -5.98 26.03
N ARG A 458 50.49 -6.07 24.87
CA ARG A 458 49.12 -6.59 24.69
C ARG A 458 49.05 -7.49 23.45
N GLY A 459 49.70 -8.65 23.55
CA GLY A 459 49.95 -9.56 22.43
C GLY A 459 48.73 -10.27 21.83
N HIS A 460 47.53 -10.12 22.40
CA HIS A 460 46.32 -10.77 21.90
C HIS A 460 45.43 -9.77 21.16
N ALA A 461 45.27 -9.95 19.84
CA ALA A 461 44.50 -9.05 18.99
C ALA A 461 43.16 -9.67 18.56
N TYR A 462 42.08 -8.87 18.60
CA TYR A 462 40.71 -9.29 18.29
C TYR A 462 39.97 -8.28 17.43
N VAL A 463 39.07 -8.77 16.59
CA VAL A 463 37.98 -7.98 16.01
C VAL A 463 36.68 -8.45 16.65
N ILE A 464 35.93 -7.52 17.25
CA ILE A 464 34.68 -7.76 17.98
C ILE A 464 33.51 -7.18 17.16
N VAL A 465 32.38 -7.89 17.12
CA VAL A 465 31.11 -7.39 16.60
C VAL A 465 30.21 -7.03 17.78
N TYR A 466 29.85 -5.75 17.88
CA TYR A 466 29.03 -5.19 18.95
C TYR A 466 27.68 -4.71 18.40
N ASP A 467 26.59 -5.20 18.99
CA ASP A 467 25.23 -4.74 18.72
C ASP A 467 24.93 -3.54 19.61
N LYS A 468 25.03 -2.35 19.02
CA LYS A 468 24.77 -1.07 19.69
C LYS A 468 23.29 -0.87 20.00
N SER A 469 22.39 -1.50 19.22
CA SER A 469 20.94 -1.43 19.45
C SER A 469 20.49 -2.28 20.63
N ALA A 470 21.10 -3.46 20.86
CA ALA A 470 20.82 -4.30 22.03
C ALA A 470 21.82 -4.12 23.19
N GLY A 471 22.87 -3.32 23.02
CA GLY A 471 23.87 -3.03 24.06
C GLY A 471 24.76 -4.21 24.44
N LYS A 472 25.12 -5.08 23.48
CA LYS A 472 25.84 -6.35 23.75
C LYS A 472 26.86 -6.70 22.68
N GLU A 473 27.88 -7.46 23.05
CA GLU A 473 28.70 -8.18 22.08
C GLU A 473 27.89 -9.33 21.41
N LEU A 474 28.05 -9.48 20.10
CA LEU A 474 27.57 -10.64 19.34
C LEU A 474 28.66 -11.73 19.24
N GLY A 475 29.93 -11.32 19.26
CA GLY A 475 31.08 -12.19 19.45
C GLY A 475 32.37 -11.57 18.91
N ARG A 476 33.46 -12.31 19.01
CA ARG A 476 34.82 -11.86 18.65
C ARG A 476 35.60 -12.90 17.86
N VAL A 477 36.55 -12.43 17.06
CA VAL A 477 37.49 -13.24 16.28
C VAL A 477 38.91 -12.80 16.59
N ALA A 478 39.74 -13.71 17.09
CA ALA A 478 41.17 -13.46 17.30
C ALA A 478 41.90 -13.39 15.94
N TYR A 479 42.92 -12.55 15.83
CA TYR A 479 43.75 -12.45 14.63
C TYR A 479 45.24 -12.25 14.96
N THR A 480 46.11 -12.63 14.02
CA THR A 480 47.53 -12.22 14.03
C THR A 480 47.68 -10.96 13.17
N PRO A 481 48.19 -9.84 13.69
CA PRO A 481 48.35 -8.62 12.91
C PRO A 481 49.23 -8.81 11.67
N THR A 482 48.78 -8.29 10.52
CA THR A 482 49.45 -8.46 9.22
C THR A 482 50.17 -7.19 8.76
N TYR A 483 51.12 -7.37 7.84
CA TYR A 483 51.95 -6.26 7.35
C TYR A 483 51.14 -5.26 6.51
N ARG A 484 51.34 -3.96 6.77
CA ARG A 484 50.68 -2.84 6.09
C ARG A 484 51.69 -1.74 5.72
N GLN A 485 52.13 -1.75 4.47
CA GLN A 485 53.12 -0.78 3.95
C GLN A 485 52.62 0.67 4.00
N ASP A 486 51.32 0.88 3.74
CA ASP A 486 50.63 2.17 3.77
C ASP A 486 50.59 2.76 5.19
N VAL A 487 50.27 1.93 6.18
CA VAL A 487 50.27 2.30 7.60
C VAL A 487 51.71 2.48 8.10
N ALA A 488 52.65 1.63 7.67
CA ALA A 488 54.07 1.78 7.98
C ALA A 488 54.61 3.14 7.53
N ASN A 489 54.38 3.50 6.26
CA ASN A 489 54.85 4.75 5.67
C ASN A 489 54.28 5.99 6.38
N SER A 490 53.07 5.89 6.92
CA SER A 490 52.35 7.02 7.54
C SER A 490 52.59 7.13 9.05
N TYR A 491 52.76 6.02 9.77
CA TYR A 491 52.71 5.98 11.24
C TYR A 491 53.88 5.27 11.94
N ALA A 492 54.76 4.52 11.25
CA ALA A 492 55.83 3.75 11.92
C ALA A 492 56.95 4.59 12.56
N LYS A 493 56.96 5.90 12.35
CA LYS A 493 57.82 6.83 13.10
C LYS A 493 57.28 7.14 14.50
N ASN A 494 55.99 6.89 14.75
CA ASN A 494 55.26 7.41 15.90
C ASN A 494 54.55 6.32 16.72
N ILE A 495 54.12 5.21 16.10
CA ILE A 495 53.32 4.15 16.75
C ILE A 495 54.01 2.78 16.59
N TYR A 496 54.26 2.08 17.70
CA TYR A 496 55.06 0.85 17.78
C TYR A 496 54.78 -0.18 16.68
N ASN A 497 53.56 -0.69 16.56
CA ASN A 497 53.23 -1.77 15.62
C ASN A 497 52.66 -1.29 14.28
N ALA A 498 52.81 -0.01 13.89
CA ALA A 498 52.20 0.55 12.68
C ALA A 498 52.39 -0.33 11.42
N ALA A 499 53.58 -0.91 11.26
CA ALA A 499 53.87 -1.80 10.14
C ALA A 499 53.17 -3.17 10.20
N ASN A 500 52.85 -3.68 11.39
CA ASN A 500 52.16 -4.95 11.63
C ASN A 500 50.85 -4.68 12.40
N SER A 501 49.91 -4.07 11.69
CA SER A 501 48.66 -3.51 12.22
C SER A 501 47.41 -4.05 11.51
N GLY A 502 47.55 -4.70 10.36
CA GLY A 502 46.44 -5.12 9.50
C GLY A 502 45.60 -6.27 10.05
N PHE A 503 44.33 -6.32 9.67
CA PHE A 503 43.43 -7.44 9.93
C PHE A 503 42.48 -7.73 8.77
N ASN A 504 42.07 -8.99 8.65
CA ASN A 504 41.05 -9.49 7.75
C ASN A 504 40.41 -10.72 8.40
N VAL A 505 39.19 -10.60 8.93
CA VAL A 505 38.50 -11.64 9.69
C VAL A 505 37.14 -11.98 9.09
N ASN A 506 36.59 -13.14 9.44
CA ASN A 506 35.21 -13.51 9.13
C ASN A 506 34.46 -13.81 10.43
N PHE A 507 33.37 -13.09 10.69
CA PHE A 507 32.42 -13.36 11.76
C PHE A 507 31.23 -14.16 11.23
N SER A 508 30.71 -15.11 12.01
CA SER A 508 29.55 -15.92 11.62
C SER A 508 28.27 -15.36 12.23
N LEU A 509 27.21 -15.27 11.42
CA LEU A 509 25.84 -14.89 11.82
C LEU A 509 24.92 -16.11 12.00
N ALA A 510 25.48 -17.33 12.04
CA ALA A 510 24.70 -18.54 12.23
C ALA A 510 23.95 -18.52 13.58
N GLY A 511 22.62 -18.37 13.53
CA GLY A 511 21.77 -18.24 14.71
C GLY A 511 21.67 -16.82 15.30
N ILE A 512 22.21 -15.80 14.64
CA ILE A 512 22.21 -14.40 15.10
C ILE A 512 21.38 -13.55 14.13
N ASP A 513 20.22 -13.04 14.56
CA ASP A 513 19.51 -11.99 13.81
C ASP A 513 20.15 -10.61 14.10
N ILE A 514 20.38 -9.85 13.04
CA ILE A 514 20.91 -8.46 13.06
C ILE A 514 20.00 -7.50 12.26
N SER A 515 18.80 -7.94 11.88
CA SER A 515 17.87 -7.21 11.01
C SER A 515 17.41 -5.90 11.63
N GLY A 516 17.82 -4.77 11.04
CA GLY A 516 17.50 -3.44 11.57
C GLY A 516 18.29 -3.02 12.81
N HIS A 517 19.24 -3.83 13.29
CA HIS A 517 20.17 -3.45 14.36
C HIS A 517 21.31 -2.58 13.82
N GLU A 518 21.78 -1.62 14.63
CA GLU A 518 22.99 -0.86 14.37
C GLU A 518 24.19 -1.59 14.98
N LEU A 519 25.10 -2.10 14.13
CA LEU A 519 26.31 -2.78 14.56
C LEU A 519 27.51 -1.82 14.59
N GLN A 520 28.41 -2.02 15.54
CA GLN A 520 29.75 -1.45 15.56
C GLN A 520 30.79 -2.57 15.62
N PHE A 521 32.00 -2.26 15.16
CA PHE A 521 33.13 -3.18 15.12
C PHE A 521 34.26 -2.59 15.95
N ILE A 522 34.94 -3.42 16.74
CA ILE A 522 36.03 -3.00 17.63
C ILE A 522 37.28 -3.79 17.25
N ALA A 523 38.37 -3.10 16.94
CA ALA A 523 39.69 -3.71 16.83
C ALA A 523 40.40 -3.53 18.17
N ARG A 524 40.75 -4.62 18.85
CA ARG A 524 41.28 -4.62 20.22
C ARG A 524 42.65 -5.27 20.30
N TYR A 525 43.54 -4.69 21.12
CA TYR A 525 44.71 -5.38 21.70
C TYR A 525 44.51 -5.57 23.20
N SER A 526 44.75 -6.77 23.73
CA SER A 526 44.62 -7.11 25.16
C SER A 526 45.84 -7.87 25.69
N ASP A 527 46.12 -7.75 27.00
CA ASP A 527 47.15 -8.53 27.70
C ASP A 527 46.67 -9.94 28.14
N ALA A 528 45.38 -10.27 27.97
CA ALA A 528 44.82 -11.58 28.30
C ALA A 528 44.35 -12.36 27.06
N ALA A 529 44.56 -13.68 27.09
CA ALA A 529 44.27 -14.62 25.99
C ALA A 529 42.78 -14.86 25.69
N ASN A 530 41.87 -14.16 26.37
CA ASN A 530 40.43 -14.09 26.06
C ASN A 530 40.00 -12.73 25.46
N GLY A 531 40.87 -11.72 25.49
CA GLY A 531 40.57 -10.35 25.06
C GLY A 531 39.95 -9.44 26.12
N GLU A 532 39.75 -9.91 27.37
CA GLU A 532 39.10 -9.18 28.47
C GLU A 532 40.07 -8.67 29.55
N GLY A 533 41.38 -8.75 29.31
CA GLY A 533 42.41 -8.13 30.15
C GLY A 533 42.53 -6.62 29.91
N ASN A 534 43.60 -5.99 30.39
CA ASN A 534 43.87 -4.58 30.11
C ASN A 534 44.02 -4.38 28.59
N HIS A 535 43.15 -3.56 28.00
CA HIS A 535 42.99 -3.49 26.54
C HIS A 535 43.04 -2.06 25.96
N THR A 536 43.17 -1.95 24.63
CA THR A 536 43.08 -0.73 23.82
C THR A 536 42.17 -1.01 22.62
N ASP A 537 41.22 -0.12 22.33
CA ASP A 537 40.07 -0.40 21.47
C ASP A 537 39.86 0.71 20.43
N MET A 538 40.00 0.37 19.14
CA MET A 538 39.59 1.24 18.05
C MET A 538 38.18 0.87 17.57
N TRP A 539 37.23 1.81 17.70
CA TRP A 539 35.80 1.61 17.41
C TRP A 539 35.40 2.15 16.04
N SER A 540 34.64 1.36 15.27
CA SER A 540 34.02 1.81 14.03
C SER A 540 32.83 2.74 14.30
N LYS A 541 32.42 3.49 13.28
CA LYS A 541 31.06 4.06 13.17
C LYS A 541 29.99 2.95 13.20
N GLY A 542 28.72 3.32 13.36
CA GLY A 542 27.60 2.38 13.23
C GLY A 542 27.29 1.95 11.80
N TYR A 543 26.81 0.71 11.65
CA TYR A 543 26.42 0.08 10.39
C TYR A 543 25.10 -0.68 10.56
N VAL A 544 24.07 -0.31 9.80
CA VAL A 544 22.86 -1.13 9.63
C VAL A 544 23.03 -1.96 8.36
N LEU A 545 23.47 -3.21 8.52
CA LEU A 545 23.87 -4.08 7.40
C LEU A 545 22.69 -4.76 6.68
N LEU A 546 21.58 -5.00 7.40
CA LEU A 546 20.32 -5.50 6.85
C LEU A 546 19.27 -4.39 6.93
N LYS A 547 18.59 -4.11 5.82
CA LYS A 547 17.54 -3.10 5.72
C LYS A 547 16.17 -3.76 5.77
N ASN A 548 15.34 -3.28 6.69
CA ASN A 548 13.96 -3.73 6.83
C ASN A 548 13.21 -3.66 5.49
N GLU A 549 12.28 -4.60 5.33
CA GLU A 549 11.67 -5.04 4.09
C GLU A 549 11.12 -3.92 3.19
N VAL A 550 11.16 -4.16 1.87
CA VAL A 550 10.62 -3.26 0.84
C VAL A 550 9.60 -3.99 -0.02
N GLY A 551 8.68 -3.25 -0.64
CA GLY A 551 7.72 -3.83 -1.57
C GLY A 551 6.62 -2.87 -1.99
N ASN A 552 5.77 -3.32 -2.91
CA ASN A 552 4.59 -2.59 -3.35
C ASN A 552 3.43 -3.53 -3.72
N PHE A 553 2.20 -3.05 -3.50
CA PHE A 553 1.00 -3.64 -4.09
C PHE A 553 0.67 -2.90 -5.39
N ASP A 554 1.08 -3.48 -6.51
CA ASP A 554 0.91 -2.90 -7.85
C ASP A 554 -0.58 -2.85 -8.27
N GLU A 555 -1.36 -3.85 -7.89
CA GLU A 555 -2.81 -3.90 -8.17
C GLU A 555 -3.57 -4.71 -7.10
N VAL A 556 -4.71 -4.19 -6.64
CA VAL A 556 -5.68 -4.90 -5.78
C VAL A 556 -7.08 -4.49 -6.24
N LYS A 557 -7.86 -5.43 -6.76
CA LYS A 557 -9.17 -5.16 -7.39
C LYS A 557 -10.08 -6.40 -7.41
N VAL A 558 -11.39 -6.22 -7.59
CA VAL A 558 -12.36 -7.33 -7.67
C VAL A 558 -12.54 -7.78 -9.12
N VAL A 559 -12.19 -9.02 -9.43
CA VAL A 559 -12.37 -9.65 -10.75
C VAL A 559 -13.35 -10.81 -10.61
N GLY A 560 -14.57 -10.65 -11.14
CA GLY A 560 -15.62 -11.67 -11.04
C GLY A 560 -16.03 -11.93 -9.59
N ASN A 561 -15.65 -13.10 -9.06
CA ASN A 561 -15.85 -13.50 -7.66
C ASN A 561 -14.54 -13.60 -6.85
N GLN A 562 -13.44 -13.02 -7.33
CA GLN A 562 -12.12 -13.07 -6.71
C GLN A 562 -11.55 -11.67 -6.47
N LEU A 563 -10.74 -11.50 -5.42
CA LEU A 563 -9.84 -10.36 -5.27
C LEU A 563 -8.55 -10.68 -6.01
N HIS A 564 -8.27 -9.98 -7.10
CA HIS A 564 -6.99 -10.03 -7.79
C HIS A 564 -6.00 -9.13 -7.07
N VAL A 565 -4.87 -9.71 -6.65
CA VAL A 565 -3.80 -9.06 -5.88
C VAL A 565 -2.47 -9.32 -6.58
N ARG A 566 -1.79 -8.26 -7.02
CA ARG A 566 -0.45 -8.31 -7.62
C ARG A 566 0.49 -7.30 -6.97
N GLY A 567 1.75 -7.67 -6.84
CA GLY A 567 2.78 -6.82 -6.26
C GLY A 567 4.14 -7.49 -6.19
N TRP A 568 4.98 -7.00 -5.27
CA TRP A 568 6.26 -7.58 -4.91
C TRP A 568 6.64 -7.23 -3.46
N HIS A 569 7.39 -8.12 -2.81
CA HIS A 569 7.88 -7.98 -1.44
C HIS A 569 9.29 -8.55 -1.38
N ALA A 570 10.29 -7.69 -1.18
CA ALA A 570 11.69 -8.08 -1.13
C ALA A 570 12.29 -7.90 0.28
N THR A 571 13.13 -8.85 0.68
CA THR A 571 13.83 -8.90 1.96
C THR A 571 15.23 -9.48 1.78
N ASP A 572 16.14 -9.11 2.68
CA ASP A 572 17.51 -9.60 2.82
C ASP A 572 17.64 -10.67 3.91
N ARG A 573 16.54 -10.98 4.61
CA ARG A 573 16.37 -12.19 5.43
C ARG A 573 16.40 -13.44 4.54
N ASP A 574 16.83 -14.56 5.11
CA ASP A 574 16.74 -15.85 4.41
C ASP A 574 15.28 -16.35 4.39
N LEU A 575 14.85 -16.90 3.26
CA LEU A 575 13.51 -17.46 3.03
C LEU A 575 13.50 -18.99 2.95
N ASN A 576 14.64 -19.66 3.14
CA ASN A 576 14.75 -21.11 3.12
C ASN A 576 13.75 -21.77 4.10
N GLY A 577 12.82 -22.57 3.57
CA GLY A 577 11.75 -23.24 4.34
C GLY A 577 10.56 -22.37 4.72
N VAL A 578 10.53 -21.08 4.33
CA VAL A 578 9.49 -20.12 4.74
C VAL A 578 8.37 -20.03 3.71
N THR A 579 7.12 -20.17 4.15
CA THR A 579 5.94 -20.08 3.27
C THR A 579 5.53 -18.63 3.00
N SER A 580 5.40 -18.26 1.73
CA SER A 580 4.79 -17.00 1.31
C SER A 580 3.26 -17.06 1.32
N SER A 581 2.60 -16.04 1.86
CA SER A 581 1.12 -15.95 1.90
C SER A 581 0.59 -14.53 1.82
N LEU A 582 -0.62 -14.39 1.27
CA LEU A 582 -1.42 -13.16 1.30
C LEU A 582 -2.56 -13.33 2.31
N GLN A 583 -2.72 -12.37 3.22
CA GLN A 583 -3.82 -12.30 4.18
C GLN A 583 -4.73 -11.12 3.84
N ILE A 584 -6.03 -11.39 3.63
CA ILE A 584 -7.07 -10.34 3.62
C ILE A 584 -7.46 -10.09 5.08
N ILE A 585 -7.43 -8.83 5.50
CA ILE A 585 -7.75 -8.41 6.87
C ILE A 585 -8.85 -7.35 6.83
N ASP A 586 -9.90 -7.55 7.64
CA ASP A 586 -10.91 -6.51 7.91
C ASP A 586 -10.28 -5.37 8.72
N ASN A 587 -10.40 -4.14 8.22
CA ASN A 587 -9.84 -2.96 8.87
C ASN A 587 -10.66 -2.46 10.08
N GLN A 588 -11.88 -2.96 10.29
CA GLN A 588 -12.72 -2.59 11.44
C GLN A 588 -12.40 -3.47 12.65
N THR A 589 -12.34 -4.79 12.48
CA THR A 589 -12.07 -5.75 13.57
C THR A 589 -10.61 -6.20 13.68
N GLY A 590 -9.78 -5.94 12.67
CA GLY A 590 -8.41 -6.48 12.57
C GLY A 590 -8.37 -8.00 12.27
N ARG A 591 -9.52 -8.64 12.06
CA ARG A 591 -9.63 -10.08 11.82
C ARG A 591 -9.08 -10.46 10.44
N VAL A 592 -8.25 -11.51 10.39
CA VAL A 592 -7.90 -12.19 9.13
C VAL A 592 -9.16 -12.87 8.57
N LEU A 593 -9.62 -12.39 7.42
CA LEU A 593 -10.79 -12.92 6.70
C LEU A 593 -10.43 -14.15 5.88
N ARG A 594 -9.25 -14.15 5.25
CA ARG A 594 -8.72 -15.27 4.47
C ARG A 594 -7.19 -15.19 4.37
N THR A 595 -6.53 -16.34 4.40
CA THR A 595 -5.12 -16.49 4.02
C THR A 595 -5.03 -17.36 2.76
N VAL A 596 -4.12 -17.03 1.84
CA VAL A 596 -3.81 -17.82 0.63
C VAL A 596 -2.30 -17.89 0.46
N ASN A 597 -1.73 -19.09 0.40
CA ASN A 597 -0.30 -19.28 0.13
C ASN A 597 0.01 -19.05 -1.36
N TYR A 598 1.19 -18.55 -1.68
CA TYR A 598 1.62 -18.32 -3.06
C TYR A 598 3.08 -18.71 -3.31
N SER A 599 3.36 -19.19 -4.52
CA SER A 599 4.71 -19.29 -5.07
C SER A 599 5.14 -17.93 -5.61
N ALA A 600 6.36 -17.50 -5.31
CA ALA A 600 6.84 -16.19 -5.73
C ALA A 600 7.13 -16.14 -7.24
N VAL A 601 6.96 -14.95 -7.83
CA VAL A 601 7.03 -14.69 -9.27
C VAL A 601 8.24 -13.82 -9.60
N ALA A 602 8.87 -14.05 -10.76
CA ALA A 602 10.03 -13.29 -11.19
C ALA A 602 9.74 -11.78 -11.38
N ARG A 603 10.64 -10.93 -10.90
CA ARG A 603 10.57 -9.45 -10.98
C ARG A 603 11.92 -8.82 -11.39
N PRO A 604 12.31 -8.92 -12.68
CA PRO A 604 13.55 -8.31 -13.18
C PRO A 604 13.57 -6.77 -13.04
N ASP A 605 12.39 -6.14 -13.01
CA ASP A 605 12.20 -4.71 -12.79
C ASP A 605 12.62 -4.28 -11.38
N VAL A 606 12.34 -5.08 -10.35
CA VAL A 606 12.73 -4.81 -8.96
C VAL A 606 14.26 -4.79 -8.83
N VAL A 607 14.93 -5.79 -9.40
CA VAL A 607 16.41 -5.85 -9.45
C VAL A 607 16.98 -4.62 -10.17
N LYS A 608 16.42 -4.27 -11.34
CA LYS A 608 16.87 -3.13 -12.15
C LYS A 608 16.66 -1.77 -11.46
N ASN A 609 15.61 -1.63 -10.65
CA ASN A 609 15.27 -0.39 -9.94
C ASN A 609 16.06 -0.18 -8.64
N GLY A 610 17.22 -0.81 -8.49
CA GLY A 610 18.14 -0.59 -7.36
C GLY A 610 17.94 -1.52 -6.16
N TYR A 611 16.97 -2.44 -6.19
CA TYR A 611 16.72 -3.39 -5.11
C TYR A 611 17.50 -4.71 -5.24
N ALA A 612 18.55 -4.75 -6.08
CA ALA A 612 19.39 -5.93 -6.32
C ALA A 612 20.11 -6.47 -5.06
N SER A 613 20.18 -5.70 -3.97
CA SER A 613 20.79 -6.12 -2.70
C SER A 613 19.92 -7.03 -1.83
N TYR A 614 18.61 -7.11 -2.09
CA TYR A 614 17.70 -7.95 -1.29
C TYR A 614 17.74 -9.40 -1.82
N LYS A 615 17.91 -10.39 -0.94
CA LYS A 615 18.19 -11.80 -1.30
C LYS A 615 17.17 -12.40 -2.28
N ASN A 616 15.88 -12.08 -2.11
CA ASN A 616 14.81 -12.59 -2.97
C ASN A 616 14.42 -11.64 -4.12
N ALA A 617 15.11 -10.51 -4.34
CA ALA A 617 14.65 -9.43 -5.22
C ALA A 617 14.20 -9.90 -6.62
N ALA A 618 14.96 -10.81 -7.24
CA ALA A 618 14.68 -11.37 -8.56
C ALA A 618 13.38 -12.21 -8.61
N ASN A 619 12.95 -12.78 -7.48
CA ASN A 619 11.76 -13.60 -7.30
C ASN A 619 10.91 -13.07 -6.13
N SER A 620 10.71 -11.75 -6.09
CA SER A 620 9.98 -11.05 -5.03
C SER A 620 8.48 -10.88 -5.34
N GLY A 621 8.03 -11.23 -6.53
CA GLY A 621 6.68 -10.94 -7.04
C GLY A 621 5.59 -11.86 -6.50
N PHE A 622 4.35 -11.38 -6.58
CA PHE A 622 3.14 -12.18 -6.42
C PHE A 622 2.05 -11.70 -7.39
N ASP A 623 1.26 -12.63 -7.93
CA ASP A 623 0.07 -12.38 -8.75
C ASP A 623 -0.95 -13.49 -8.42
N VAL A 624 -2.01 -13.14 -7.69
CA VAL A 624 -2.89 -14.11 -7.00
C VAL A 624 -4.35 -13.70 -7.10
N TYR A 625 -5.23 -14.67 -7.36
CA TYR A 625 -6.69 -14.47 -7.41
C TYR A 625 -7.37 -15.15 -6.22
N ILE A 626 -7.71 -14.38 -5.20
CA ILE A 626 -8.22 -14.86 -3.91
C ILE A 626 -9.76 -14.99 -3.95
N PRO A 627 -10.37 -16.19 -3.79
CA PRO A 627 -11.82 -16.35 -3.82
C PRO A 627 -12.55 -15.60 -2.69
N LEU A 628 -13.58 -14.82 -3.05
CA LEU A 628 -14.28 -13.94 -2.11
C LEU A 628 -15.38 -14.63 -1.32
N ASN A 629 -16.05 -15.65 -1.87
CA ASN A 629 -16.92 -16.63 -1.20
C ASN A 629 -17.47 -16.22 0.20
N GLY A 630 -18.39 -15.24 0.24
CA GLY A 630 -19.07 -14.83 1.49
C GLY A 630 -18.33 -13.82 2.39
N LEU A 631 -17.17 -13.30 1.99
CA LEU A 631 -16.40 -12.33 2.78
C LEU A 631 -16.91 -10.90 2.59
N ASP A 632 -17.03 -10.15 3.69
CA ASP A 632 -17.19 -8.70 3.60
C ASP A 632 -15.86 -8.06 3.18
N ILE A 633 -15.87 -7.29 2.09
CA ILE A 633 -14.71 -6.57 1.56
C ILE A 633 -14.87 -5.05 1.62
N SER A 634 -15.92 -4.54 2.27
CA SER A 634 -16.26 -3.11 2.24
C SER A 634 -15.16 -2.18 2.78
N ASN A 635 -14.32 -2.68 3.70
CA ASN A 635 -13.12 -1.98 4.19
C ASN A 635 -12.03 -2.99 4.60
N ILE A 636 -11.09 -3.29 3.70
CA ILE A 636 -10.04 -4.30 3.92
C ILE A 636 -8.63 -3.77 3.63
N LYS A 637 -7.63 -4.43 4.18
CA LYS A 637 -6.23 -4.38 3.71
C LYS A 637 -5.74 -5.77 3.36
N VAL A 638 -4.66 -5.83 2.60
CA VAL A 638 -3.96 -7.07 2.26
C VAL A 638 -2.55 -7.02 2.87
N VAL A 639 -2.09 -8.13 3.44
CA VAL A 639 -0.73 -8.27 3.96
C VAL A 639 -0.05 -9.43 3.24
N ALA A 640 1.07 -9.16 2.58
CA ALA A 640 1.98 -10.17 2.06
C ALA A 640 2.96 -10.56 3.16
N LYS A 641 3.17 -11.86 3.38
CA LYS A 641 4.03 -12.38 4.44
C LYS A 641 4.95 -13.48 3.93
N TYR A 642 6.15 -13.52 4.49
CA TYR A 642 6.97 -14.73 4.53
C TYR A 642 6.95 -15.24 5.98
N GLY A 643 6.09 -16.23 6.26
CA GLY A 643 5.89 -16.79 7.60
C GLY A 643 5.67 -15.73 8.69
N SER A 644 6.52 -15.77 9.73
CA SER A 644 6.64 -14.77 10.80
C SER A 644 7.78 -13.78 10.60
N ILE A 645 8.63 -13.96 9.58
CA ILE A 645 9.89 -13.20 9.41
C ILE A 645 9.77 -11.96 8.53
N ALA A 646 8.64 -11.76 7.83
CA ALA A 646 8.42 -10.59 7.00
C ALA A 646 6.92 -10.33 6.79
N ALA A 647 6.49 -9.06 6.73
CA ALA A 647 5.09 -8.65 6.57
C ALA A 647 4.91 -7.27 5.89
N LEU A 648 4.76 -7.24 4.56
CA LEU A 648 4.40 -6.04 3.80
C LEU A 648 2.88 -5.80 3.86
N THR A 649 2.46 -4.70 4.48
CA THR A 649 1.04 -4.32 4.60
C THR A 649 0.64 -3.31 3.52
N SER A 650 -0.50 -3.54 2.87
CA SER A 650 -1.06 -2.60 1.90
C SER A 650 -1.72 -1.38 2.56
N ARG A 651 -1.98 -0.35 1.76
CA ARG A 651 -3.00 0.67 2.10
C ARG A 651 -4.39 0.03 2.30
N ASP A 652 -5.30 0.78 2.89
CA ASP A 652 -6.72 0.45 2.95
C ASP A 652 -7.37 0.46 1.56
N TYR A 653 -8.25 -0.50 1.32
CA TYR A 653 -9.12 -0.59 0.16
C TYR A 653 -10.59 -0.64 0.62
N ARG A 654 -11.44 0.13 -0.06
CA ARG A 654 -12.89 0.10 0.16
C ARG A 654 -13.58 -0.36 -1.11
N PHE A 655 -14.42 -1.38 -0.95
CA PHE A 655 -15.21 -1.99 -2.01
C PHE A 655 -16.69 -1.80 -1.67
N ASP A 656 -17.17 -0.58 -1.91
CA ASP A 656 -18.55 -0.13 -1.72
C ASP A 656 -19.24 0.23 -3.05
N HIS A 657 -18.71 -0.24 -4.18
CA HIS A 657 -19.23 0.11 -5.50
C HIS A 657 -20.57 -0.56 -5.77
N GLU A 658 -21.49 0.20 -6.35
CA GLU A 658 -22.81 -0.25 -6.79
C GLU A 658 -23.16 0.43 -8.11
N ALA A 659 -23.68 -0.35 -9.05
CA ALA A 659 -24.15 0.13 -10.34
C ALA A 659 -25.34 -0.72 -10.81
N ASN A 660 -26.29 -0.09 -11.50
CA ASN A 660 -27.47 -0.76 -12.02
C ASN A 660 -27.98 -0.06 -13.28
N TYR A 661 -28.83 -0.76 -14.04
CA TYR A 661 -29.66 -0.19 -15.09
C TYR A 661 -30.84 -1.13 -15.37
N PHE A 662 -32.02 -0.56 -15.60
CA PHE A 662 -33.20 -1.29 -16.04
C PHE A 662 -33.32 -1.11 -17.56
N ASP A 663 -33.23 -2.21 -18.31
CA ASP A 663 -33.21 -2.24 -19.78
C ASP A 663 -34.64 -2.18 -20.37
N ASP A 664 -35.62 -2.90 -19.78
CA ASP A 664 -37.06 -2.75 -20.03
C ASP A 664 -37.86 -2.79 -18.70
N ILE A 665 -38.90 -1.96 -18.62
CA ILE A 665 -39.96 -2.03 -17.59
C ILE A 665 -41.28 -1.75 -18.31
N SER A 666 -42.07 -2.79 -18.60
CA SER A 666 -43.27 -2.67 -19.42
C SER A 666 -44.45 -3.48 -18.88
N ILE A 667 -45.65 -2.90 -18.90
CA ILE A 667 -46.90 -3.62 -18.62
C ILE A 667 -47.26 -4.47 -19.86
N ARG A 668 -47.42 -5.76 -19.64
CA ARG A 668 -47.84 -6.76 -20.64
C ARG A 668 -49.09 -7.47 -20.14
N ASN A 669 -49.93 -7.93 -21.06
CA ASN A 669 -51.17 -8.68 -20.76
C ASN A 669 -52.08 -7.97 -19.73
N GLY A 670 -52.14 -6.64 -19.77
CA GLY A 670 -52.92 -5.77 -18.87
C GLY A 670 -52.47 -5.72 -17.40
N ASN A 671 -51.76 -6.72 -16.89
CA ASN A 671 -51.54 -6.91 -15.44
C ASN A 671 -50.25 -7.65 -15.06
N GLN A 672 -49.31 -7.78 -15.99
CA GLN A 672 -48.00 -8.38 -15.74
C GLN A 672 -46.91 -7.34 -16.01
N LEU A 673 -46.00 -7.13 -15.06
CA LEU A 673 -44.86 -6.25 -15.25
C LEU A 673 -43.67 -7.05 -15.74
N HIS A 674 -43.29 -6.86 -17.00
CA HIS A 674 -42.00 -7.33 -17.50
C HIS A 674 -40.90 -6.40 -17.01
N VAL A 675 -39.82 -6.98 -16.49
CA VAL A 675 -38.66 -6.26 -15.95
C VAL A 675 -37.39 -6.95 -16.43
N SER A 676 -36.55 -6.23 -17.15
CA SER A 676 -35.19 -6.68 -17.50
C SER A 676 -34.14 -5.61 -17.22
N GLY A 677 -32.89 -6.01 -17.03
CA GLY A 677 -31.82 -5.11 -16.62
C GLY A 677 -30.63 -5.83 -15.98
N TRP A 678 -29.94 -5.10 -15.10
CA TRP A 678 -28.85 -5.61 -14.27
C TRP A 678 -28.60 -4.74 -13.03
N HIS A 679 -28.08 -5.36 -11.97
CA HIS A 679 -27.63 -4.74 -10.73
C HIS A 679 -26.35 -5.45 -10.29
N ALA A 680 -25.27 -4.70 -10.08
CA ALA A 680 -23.98 -5.20 -9.61
C ALA A 680 -23.54 -4.39 -8.40
N ALA A 681 -23.13 -5.06 -7.32
CA ALA A 681 -22.70 -4.40 -6.10
C ALA A 681 -21.63 -5.22 -5.36
N ASP A 682 -20.59 -4.57 -4.84
CA ASP A 682 -19.58 -5.22 -3.99
C ASP A 682 -20.21 -5.85 -2.73
N LYS A 683 -21.28 -5.23 -2.22
CA LYS A 683 -22.11 -5.72 -1.11
C LYS A 683 -22.84 -7.05 -1.38
N ALA A 684 -22.89 -7.52 -2.63
CA ALA A 684 -23.45 -8.84 -2.96
C ALA A 684 -22.51 -10.00 -2.57
N THR A 685 -21.27 -9.73 -2.16
CA THR A 685 -20.36 -10.73 -1.55
C THR A 685 -20.97 -11.42 -0.33
N THR A 686 -21.59 -10.64 0.57
CA THR A 686 -22.27 -11.09 1.79
C THR A 686 -23.79 -11.19 1.66
N ARG A 687 -24.35 -10.98 0.47
CA ARG A 687 -25.80 -10.90 0.21
C ARG A 687 -26.18 -11.71 -1.03
N PRO A 688 -26.22 -13.06 -0.95
CA PRO A 688 -26.34 -13.92 -2.13
C PRO A 688 -27.76 -14.01 -2.71
N HIS A 689 -28.81 -13.65 -1.96
CA HIS A 689 -30.19 -13.81 -2.39
C HIS A 689 -30.67 -12.61 -3.21
N THR A 690 -31.32 -12.86 -4.34
CA THR A 690 -31.63 -11.85 -5.37
C THR A 690 -33.13 -11.72 -5.61
N PHE A 691 -33.67 -10.51 -5.47
CA PHE A 691 -35.11 -10.24 -5.57
C PHE A 691 -35.44 -9.07 -6.49
N LEU A 692 -36.57 -9.18 -7.18
CA LEU A 692 -37.24 -8.05 -7.82
C LEU A 692 -38.55 -7.78 -7.06
N ILE A 693 -38.72 -6.55 -6.59
CA ILE A 693 -39.87 -6.10 -5.81
C ILE A 693 -40.57 -4.99 -6.57
N VAL A 694 -41.89 -5.09 -6.76
CA VAL A 694 -42.72 -4.03 -7.35
C VAL A 694 -43.37 -3.25 -6.23
N PHE A 695 -42.97 -1.98 -6.10
CA PHE A 695 -43.47 -1.04 -5.11
C PHE A 695 -44.40 -0.03 -5.76
N ASP A 696 -45.64 0.04 -5.26
CA ASP A 696 -46.62 1.05 -5.57
C ASP A 696 -46.34 2.28 -4.72
N LYS A 697 -45.69 3.28 -5.34
CA LYS A 697 -45.30 4.53 -4.70
C LYS A 697 -46.53 5.43 -4.41
N THR A 698 -47.61 5.28 -5.18
CA THR A 698 -48.86 6.05 -4.99
C THR A 698 -49.63 5.54 -3.78
N ALA A 699 -49.75 4.23 -3.60
CA ALA A 699 -50.41 3.63 -2.42
C ALA A 699 -49.45 3.31 -1.26
N GLY A 700 -48.14 3.54 -1.42
CA GLY A 700 -47.12 3.37 -0.38
C GLY A 700 -46.86 1.91 0.04
N ARG A 701 -47.05 0.94 -0.87
CA ARG A 701 -47.05 -0.50 -0.54
C ARG A 701 -46.29 -1.36 -1.55
N GLU A 702 -45.85 -2.54 -1.10
CA GLU A 702 -45.42 -3.61 -2.00
C GLU A 702 -46.63 -4.25 -2.69
N LEU A 703 -46.53 -4.51 -4.01
CA LEU A 703 -47.54 -5.26 -4.77
C LEU A 703 -47.13 -6.71 -4.98
N ALA A 704 -45.85 -6.94 -5.29
CA ALA A 704 -45.31 -8.25 -5.64
C ALA A 704 -43.80 -8.32 -5.38
N ARG A 705 -43.32 -9.52 -5.08
CA ARG A 705 -41.90 -9.86 -4.89
C ARG A 705 -41.62 -11.21 -5.53
N VAL A 706 -40.53 -11.30 -6.29
CA VAL A 706 -40.03 -12.55 -6.86
C VAL A 706 -38.54 -12.71 -6.58
N SER A 707 -38.12 -13.93 -6.25
CA SER A 707 -36.71 -14.31 -6.33
C SER A 707 -36.33 -14.51 -7.80
N TYR A 708 -35.09 -14.19 -8.19
CA TYR A 708 -34.59 -14.42 -9.55
C TYR A 708 -33.19 -15.03 -9.56
N THR A 709 -32.89 -15.81 -10.60
CA THR A 709 -31.52 -16.31 -10.83
C THR A 709 -30.76 -15.30 -11.69
N ALA A 710 -29.66 -14.75 -11.18
CA ALA A 710 -28.90 -13.72 -11.88
C ALA A 710 -28.27 -14.23 -13.20
N LEU A 711 -28.52 -13.50 -14.28
CA LEU A 711 -28.15 -13.80 -15.66
C LEU A 711 -26.77 -13.24 -16.02
N ASN A 712 -26.10 -13.88 -16.99
CA ASN A 712 -24.79 -13.47 -17.48
C ASN A 712 -24.88 -12.16 -18.31
N ARG A 713 -23.98 -11.21 -18.05
CA ARG A 713 -23.93 -9.88 -18.67
C ARG A 713 -22.49 -9.50 -19.04
N ASN A 714 -21.98 -10.07 -20.13
CA ASN A 714 -20.63 -9.78 -20.64
C ASN A 714 -20.45 -8.30 -21.01
N ASP A 715 -21.51 -7.60 -21.39
CA ASP A 715 -21.49 -6.15 -21.65
C ASP A 715 -21.26 -5.32 -20.38
N VAL A 716 -21.80 -5.78 -19.23
CA VAL A 716 -21.58 -5.18 -17.91
C VAL A 716 -20.18 -5.55 -17.40
N ALA A 717 -19.77 -6.82 -17.50
CA ALA A 717 -18.42 -7.25 -17.15
C ALA A 717 -17.33 -6.42 -17.86
N ASN A 718 -17.46 -6.23 -19.18
CA ASN A 718 -16.52 -5.43 -19.97
C ASN A 718 -16.62 -3.92 -19.68
N SER A 719 -17.77 -3.42 -19.22
CA SER A 719 -17.94 -2.01 -18.82
C SER A 719 -17.29 -1.70 -17.47
N PHE A 720 -17.27 -2.67 -16.55
CA PHE A 720 -16.70 -2.61 -15.20
C PHE A 720 -15.55 -3.61 -15.02
N ALA A 721 -14.70 -3.75 -16.03
CA ALA A 721 -13.65 -4.78 -16.10
C ALA A 721 -12.69 -4.72 -14.90
N GLY A 722 -12.90 -5.62 -13.93
CA GLY A 722 -12.15 -5.67 -12.67
C GLY A 722 -12.55 -4.61 -11.63
N GLY A 723 -13.80 -4.13 -11.63
CA GLY A 723 -14.22 -2.99 -10.80
C GLY A 723 -15.43 -3.17 -9.86
N ILE A 724 -16.27 -4.21 -10.03
CA ILE A 724 -17.42 -4.50 -9.13
C ILE A 724 -17.61 -6.02 -9.04
N TYR A 725 -17.87 -6.55 -7.83
CA TYR A 725 -18.19 -7.97 -7.61
C TYR A 725 -19.35 -8.46 -8.49
N GLN A 726 -19.16 -9.63 -9.09
CA GLN A 726 -20.13 -10.33 -9.95
C GLN A 726 -20.77 -9.46 -11.05
N ALA A 727 -20.09 -8.41 -11.52
CA ALA A 727 -20.58 -7.56 -12.61
C ALA A 727 -21.00 -8.34 -13.88
N GLY A 728 -20.34 -9.48 -14.16
CA GLY A 728 -20.67 -10.38 -15.26
C GLY A 728 -21.83 -11.35 -15.01
N LYS A 729 -22.37 -11.44 -13.78
CA LYS A 729 -23.53 -12.26 -13.40
C LYS A 729 -24.51 -11.42 -12.56
N SER A 730 -24.90 -10.30 -13.15
CA SER A 730 -25.67 -9.20 -12.55
C SER A 730 -27.06 -9.02 -13.17
N GLY A 731 -27.37 -9.75 -14.25
CA GLY A 731 -28.57 -9.51 -15.06
C GLY A 731 -29.85 -10.09 -14.47
N PHE A 732 -30.98 -9.52 -14.88
CA PHE A 732 -32.30 -10.08 -14.68
C PHE A 732 -33.17 -9.86 -15.92
N ASP A 733 -34.09 -10.79 -16.16
CA ASP A 733 -35.15 -10.69 -17.17
C ASP A 733 -36.30 -11.58 -16.69
N THR A 734 -37.48 -11.01 -16.41
CA THR A 734 -38.61 -11.75 -15.84
C THR A 734 -39.95 -11.04 -16.03
N VAL A 735 -41.04 -11.76 -15.76
CA VAL A 735 -42.42 -11.27 -15.79
C VAL A 735 -43.06 -11.46 -14.42
N ILE A 736 -43.43 -10.35 -13.77
CA ILE A 736 -44.01 -10.31 -12.43
C ILE A 736 -45.52 -10.13 -12.55
N SER A 737 -46.31 -11.06 -12.00
CA SER A 737 -47.77 -10.90 -11.89
C SER A 737 -48.10 -9.92 -10.78
N LEU A 738 -48.98 -8.95 -11.02
CA LEU A 738 -49.34 -7.92 -10.05
C LEU A 738 -50.63 -8.24 -9.25
N GLY A 739 -51.28 -9.38 -9.53
CA GLY A 739 -52.56 -9.76 -8.91
C GLY A 739 -53.70 -8.81 -9.32
N ASN A 740 -54.91 -8.96 -8.76
CA ASN A 740 -56.06 -8.14 -9.17
C ASN A 740 -56.03 -6.70 -8.61
N ALA A 741 -54.84 -6.11 -8.44
CA ALA A 741 -54.67 -4.73 -8.00
C ALA A 741 -55.04 -3.75 -9.13
N ASP A 742 -55.83 -2.72 -8.81
CA ASP A 742 -55.87 -1.55 -9.68
C ASP A 742 -54.60 -0.74 -9.46
N ILE A 743 -53.87 -0.53 -10.55
CA ILE A 743 -52.57 0.16 -10.64
C ILE A 743 -52.67 1.37 -11.58
N THR A 744 -53.87 1.68 -12.07
CA THR A 744 -54.11 2.71 -13.08
C THR A 744 -53.78 4.09 -12.50
N GLU A 745 -53.00 4.91 -13.23
CA GLU A 745 -52.41 6.17 -12.75
C GLU A 745 -51.43 6.07 -11.57
N HIS A 746 -51.14 4.87 -11.04
CA HIS A 746 -50.16 4.72 -9.96
C HIS A 746 -48.73 4.85 -10.51
N GLU A 747 -47.84 5.47 -9.72
CA GLU A 747 -46.40 5.41 -9.93
C GLU A 747 -45.86 4.10 -9.36
N LEU A 748 -45.48 3.17 -10.24
CA LEU A 748 -44.80 1.94 -9.84
C LEU A 748 -43.29 2.12 -9.95
N GLN A 749 -42.55 1.59 -8.98
CA GLN A 749 -41.09 1.41 -9.04
C GLN A 749 -40.75 -0.07 -8.88
N VAL A 750 -39.65 -0.49 -9.50
CA VAL A 750 -39.07 -1.82 -9.28
C VAL A 750 -37.77 -1.67 -8.50
N VAL A 751 -37.60 -2.49 -7.47
CA VAL A 751 -36.36 -2.60 -6.71
C VAL A 751 -35.69 -3.91 -7.10
N ALA A 752 -34.48 -3.84 -7.65
CA ALA A 752 -33.58 -4.99 -7.69
C ALA A 752 -32.80 -5.00 -6.38
N ARG A 753 -32.79 -6.15 -5.68
CA ARG A 753 -32.26 -6.28 -4.32
C ARG A 753 -31.32 -7.46 -4.22
N TYR A 754 -30.19 -7.24 -3.56
CA TYR A 754 -29.39 -8.30 -2.92
C TYR A 754 -29.68 -8.33 -1.42
N SER A 755 -29.87 -9.52 -0.83
CA SER A 755 -30.08 -9.73 0.61
C SER A 755 -29.26 -10.93 1.13
N ASP A 756 -28.92 -10.86 2.41
CA ASP A 756 -28.29 -11.92 3.21
C ASP A 756 -29.25 -13.07 3.60
N VAL A 757 -30.57 -12.88 3.51
CA VAL A 757 -31.59 -13.86 3.91
C VAL A 757 -32.55 -14.25 2.79
N THR A 758 -33.10 -15.46 2.89
CA THR A 758 -33.95 -16.11 1.87
C THR A 758 -35.32 -15.46 1.65
N ASN A 759 -35.78 -14.56 2.52
CA ASN A 759 -37.03 -13.80 2.36
C ASN A 759 -36.83 -12.38 1.78
N GLY A 760 -35.57 -11.90 1.72
CA GLY A 760 -35.22 -10.59 1.20
C GLY A 760 -35.36 -9.39 2.16
N GLU A 761 -35.66 -9.59 3.45
CA GLU A 761 -35.84 -8.48 4.42
C GLU A 761 -34.69 -8.24 5.41
N GLY A 762 -33.59 -8.97 5.31
CA GLY A 762 -32.39 -8.75 6.13
C GLY A 762 -31.50 -7.61 5.63
N ASN A 763 -30.19 -7.70 5.87
CA ASN A 763 -29.24 -6.70 5.39
C ASN A 763 -29.21 -6.70 3.85
N ARG A 764 -29.54 -5.56 3.25
CA ARG A 764 -29.78 -5.44 1.81
C ARG A 764 -29.03 -4.30 1.13
N THR A 765 -28.95 -4.37 -0.19
CA THR A 765 -28.63 -3.23 -1.06
C THR A 765 -29.64 -3.21 -2.21
N ASP A 766 -30.23 -2.04 -2.47
CA ASP A 766 -31.48 -1.88 -3.23
C ASP A 766 -31.27 -0.89 -4.40
N ALA A 767 -31.28 -1.39 -5.63
CA ALA A 767 -31.27 -0.60 -6.86
C ALA A 767 -32.71 -0.28 -7.30
N TRP A 768 -33.08 1.00 -7.22
CA TRP A 768 -34.43 1.48 -7.55
C TRP A 768 -34.53 1.92 -9.02
N SER A 769 -35.58 1.46 -9.70
CA SER A 769 -35.95 1.98 -11.02
C SER A 769 -36.41 3.43 -10.94
N ARG A 770 -36.46 4.09 -12.10
CA ARG A 770 -37.30 5.29 -12.23
C ARG A 770 -38.77 4.91 -12.04
N PRO A 771 -39.62 5.78 -11.48
CA PRO A 771 -41.07 5.59 -11.51
C PRO A 771 -41.58 5.44 -12.94
N ILE A 772 -42.51 4.52 -13.14
CA ILE A 772 -43.36 4.40 -14.33
C ILE A 772 -44.80 4.67 -13.92
N VAL A 773 -45.52 5.49 -14.70
CA VAL A 773 -46.96 5.70 -14.52
C VAL A 773 -47.71 4.76 -15.44
N VAL A 774 -48.65 3.98 -14.91
CA VAL A 774 -49.59 3.20 -15.74
C VAL A 774 -50.62 4.15 -16.34
N ALA A 775 -50.27 4.75 -17.48
CA ALA A 775 -51.07 5.76 -18.15
C ALA A 775 -52.41 5.18 -18.65
N LYS A 776 -53.52 5.89 -18.42
CA LYS A 776 -54.83 5.54 -18.98
C LYS A 776 -54.82 5.74 -20.50
N ARG A 777 -54.77 4.65 -21.26
CA ARG A 777 -54.85 4.66 -22.73
C ARG A 777 -56.24 4.21 -23.19
N ASP A 778 -56.68 4.81 -24.28
CA ASP A 778 -57.99 4.61 -24.90
C ASP A 778 -57.80 4.65 -26.42
N THR A 779 -58.25 3.62 -27.14
CA THR A 779 -58.10 3.52 -28.60
C THR A 779 -59.15 2.60 -29.20
N GLY A 780 -59.31 2.61 -30.52
CA GLY A 780 -60.29 1.78 -31.20
C GLY A 780 -60.67 2.31 -32.59
N PHE A 781 -61.55 1.57 -33.26
CA PHE A 781 -61.94 1.86 -34.63
C PHE A 781 -63.38 1.40 -34.93
N PHE A 782 -64.00 2.03 -35.93
CA PHE A 782 -65.29 1.64 -36.49
C PHE A 782 -65.06 0.97 -37.84
N ASP A 783 -64.99 -0.36 -37.84
CA ASP A 783 -64.71 -1.19 -39.02
C ASP A 783 -65.80 -1.05 -40.10
N GLU A 784 -67.08 -0.97 -39.69
CA GLU A 784 -68.20 -0.78 -40.61
C GLU A 784 -69.31 0.08 -39.98
N VAL A 785 -69.89 0.98 -40.78
CA VAL A 785 -71.07 1.79 -40.43
C VAL A 785 -71.93 1.93 -41.68
N ARG A 786 -73.10 1.29 -41.71
CA ARG A 786 -74.00 1.27 -42.88
C ARG A 786 -75.47 1.10 -42.48
N LEU A 787 -76.39 1.52 -43.35
CA LEU A 787 -77.81 1.26 -43.18
C LEU A 787 -78.17 -0.13 -43.71
N VAL A 788 -78.94 -0.89 -42.92
CA VAL A 788 -79.46 -2.23 -43.26
C VAL A 788 -80.86 -2.36 -42.66
N ASN A 789 -81.89 -2.31 -43.52
CA ASN A 789 -83.30 -2.60 -43.19
C ASN A 789 -83.77 -1.93 -41.87
N ASP A 790 -84.13 -0.64 -41.93
CA ASP A 790 -84.52 0.23 -40.80
C ASP A 790 -83.47 0.51 -39.70
N LYS A 791 -82.31 -0.14 -39.74
CA LYS A 791 -81.26 -0.05 -38.70
C LYS A 791 -79.94 0.44 -39.25
N LEU A 792 -79.16 1.09 -38.40
CA LEU A 792 -77.74 1.33 -38.61
C LEU A 792 -76.96 0.13 -38.07
N HIS A 793 -76.32 -0.63 -38.97
CA HIS A 793 -75.39 -1.69 -38.63
C HIS A 793 -74.02 -1.07 -38.35
N VAL A 794 -73.48 -1.30 -37.15
CA VAL A 794 -72.27 -0.67 -36.62
C VAL A 794 -71.35 -1.75 -36.07
N ARG A 795 -70.13 -1.83 -36.62
CA ARG A 795 -69.11 -2.81 -36.22
C ARG A 795 -67.78 -2.13 -35.94
N GLY A 796 -67.01 -2.68 -35.01
CA GLY A 796 -65.74 -2.08 -34.61
C GLY A 796 -65.14 -2.72 -33.35
N TRP A 797 -64.27 -1.95 -32.70
CA TRP A 797 -63.65 -2.31 -31.44
C TRP A 797 -63.21 -1.07 -30.64
N HIS A 798 -63.24 -1.17 -29.30
CA HIS A 798 -62.78 -0.18 -28.33
C HIS A 798 -61.88 -0.88 -27.31
N ALA A 799 -60.59 -0.54 -27.30
CA ALA A 799 -59.63 -1.02 -26.32
C ALA A 799 -59.29 0.10 -25.32
N SER A 800 -59.38 -0.18 -24.02
CA SER A 800 -59.08 0.78 -22.95
C SER A 800 -58.53 0.09 -21.71
N ASP A 801 -57.53 0.71 -21.08
CA ASP A 801 -57.02 0.25 -19.77
C ASP A 801 -58.01 0.51 -18.63
N ARG A 802 -59.00 1.38 -18.85
CA ARG A 802 -59.99 1.81 -17.85
C ARG A 802 -61.15 0.84 -17.67
N VAL A 803 -61.19 -0.26 -18.44
CA VAL A 803 -62.24 -1.28 -18.31
C VAL A 803 -62.11 -2.01 -16.97
N SER A 804 -63.26 -2.29 -16.34
CA SER A 804 -63.38 -2.94 -15.04
C SER A 804 -64.57 -3.92 -15.05
N ALA A 805 -64.71 -4.73 -13.99
CA ALA A 805 -65.86 -5.62 -13.84
C ALA A 805 -67.22 -4.89 -13.80
N ASN A 806 -67.23 -3.60 -13.46
CA ASN A 806 -68.43 -2.77 -13.32
C ASN A 806 -68.63 -1.79 -14.50
N THR A 807 -68.00 -2.07 -15.65
CA THR A 807 -68.01 -1.20 -16.82
C THR A 807 -69.15 -1.55 -17.79
N VAL A 808 -70.00 -0.57 -18.10
CA VAL A 808 -71.08 -0.69 -19.08
C VAL A 808 -70.61 -0.16 -20.44
N ALA A 809 -70.83 -0.91 -21.51
CA ALA A 809 -70.41 -0.57 -22.87
C ALA A 809 -71.60 -0.11 -23.72
N ASN A 810 -71.50 1.02 -24.43
CA ASN A 810 -72.59 1.57 -25.25
C ASN A 810 -72.10 2.10 -26.60
N ILE A 811 -72.96 2.03 -27.63
CA ILE A 811 -72.83 2.82 -28.86
C ILE A 811 -73.88 3.93 -28.86
N GLU A 812 -73.42 5.18 -28.90
CA GLU A 812 -74.23 6.39 -29.00
C GLU A 812 -74.28 6.90 -30.44
N VAL A 813 -75.47 7.19 -30.95
CA VAL A 813 -75.70 7.96 -32.18
C VAL A 813 -75.84 9.43 -31.80
N ILE A 814 -75.00 10.30 -32.34
CA ILE A 814 -74.94 11.73 -31.99
C ILE A 814 -75.18 12.57 -33.23
N ASP A 815 -76.14 13.51 -33.18
CA ASP A 815 -76.29 14.54 -34.20
C ASP A 815 -75.12 15.52 -34.15
N THR A 816 -74.40 15.69 -35.25
CA THR A 816 -73.21 16.56 -35.29
C THR A 816 -73.54 18.05 -35.30
N LYS A 817 -74.81 18.43 -35.50
CA LYS A 817 -75.27 19.84 -35.47
C LYS A 817 -75.51 20.31 -34.03
N THR A 818 -76.20 19.51 -33.22
CA THR A 818 -76.56 19.85 -31.83
C THR A 818 -75.67 19.21 -30.76
N GLY A 819 -74.85 18.20 -31.13
CA GLY A 819 -74.10 17.38 -30.17
C GLY A 819 -74.97 16.45 -29.32
N ARG A 820 -76.27 16.35 -29.61
CA ARG A 820 -77.22 15.56 -28.83
C ARG A 820 -77.13 14.07 -29.18
N VAL A 821 -77.10 13.22 -28.15
CA VAL A 821 -77.32 11.78 -28.29
C VAL A 821 -78.78 11.54 -28.74
N LEU A 822 -78.95 11.06 -29.97
CA LEU A 822 -80.22 10.69 -30.58
C LEU A 822 -80.69 9.29 -30.11
N ARG A 823 -79.73 8.39 -29.92
CA ARG A 823 -79.94 7.01 -29.46
C ARG A 823 -78.69 6.52 -28.73
N SER A 824 -78.85 5.69 -27.71
CA SER A 824 -77.76 4.90 -27.12
C SER A 824 -78.20 3.44 -27.03
N VAL A 825 -77.29 2.51 -27.29
CA VAL A 825 -77.52 1.06 -27.24
C VAL A 825 -76.38 0.40 -26.48
N THR A 826 -76.71 -0.23 -25.34
CA THR A 826 -75.78 -1.03 -24.55
C THR A 826 -75.46 -2.35 -25.25
N TYR A 827 -74.20 -2.79 -25.17
CA TYR A 827 -73.73 -4.05 -25.77
C TYR A 827 -72.83 -4.83 -24.81
N THR A 828 -72.61 -6.12 -25.09
CA THR A 828 -71.58 -6.94 -24.43
C THR A 828 -70.36 -7.00 -25.34
N PRO A 829 -69.13 -6.67 -24.89
CA PRO A 829 -67.96 -6.65 -25.76
C PRO A 829 -67.55 -8.01 -26.33
N ASP A 830 -67.31 -8.05 -27.64
CA ASP A 830 -67.02 -9.26 -28.42
C ASP A 830 -65.52 -9.59 -28.53
N LEU A 831 -65.22 -10.83 -28.91
CA LEU A 831 -63.85 -11.33 -29.05
C LEU A 831 -63.12 -10.74 -30.28
N ARG A 832 -61.95 -10.13 -30.06
CA ARG A 832 -61.07 -9.51 -31.07
C ARG A 832 -59.63 -9.95 -30.92
N LEU A 833 -59.35 -11.19 -31.35
CA LEU A 833 -57.99 -11.76 -31.32
C LEU A 833 -57.01 -11.07 -32.29
N ASP A 834 -57.53 -10.35 -33.29
CA ASP A 834 -56.79 -9.50 -34.21
C ASP A 834 -56.24 -8.25 -33.52
N VAL A 835 -57.06 -7.54 -32.74
CA VAL A 835 -56.66 -6.34 -31.97
C VAL A 835 -55.53 -6.69 -31.02
N ALA A 836 -55.67 -7.78 -30.26
CA ALA A 836 -54.62 -8.26 -29.35
C ALA A 836 -53.30 -8.60 -30.08
N LYS A 837 -53.33 -9.09 -31.32
CA LYS A 837 -52.12 -9.41 -32.10
C LYS A 837 -51.49 -8.16 -32.74
N ASN A 838 -52.29 -7.19 -33.18
CA ASN A 838 -51.85 -6.03 -33.96
C ASN A 838 -51.25 -4.90 -33.11
N GLY A 839 -50.45 -5.24 -32.10
CA GLY A 839 -49.75 -4.29 -31.22
C GLY A 839 -50.54 -3.79 -30.01
N TYR A 840 -51.86 -4.01 -29.96
CA TYR A 840 -52.70 -3.57 -28.84
C TYR A 840 -52.74 -4.57 -27.65
N ALA A 841 -51.92 -5.64 -27.67
CA ALA A 841 -51.78 -6.66 -26.60
C ALA A 841 -51.60 -6.10 -25.16
N SER A 842 -51.10 -4.86 -25.04
CA SER A 842 -50.88 -4.20 -23.75
C SER A 842 -52.13 -3.54 -23.17
N TYR A 843 -53.24 -3.45 -23.90
CA TYR A 843 -54.50 -2.89 -23.40
C TYR A 843 -55.31 -3.94 -22.61
N LYS A 844 -55.88 -3.54 -21.48
CA LYS A 844 -56.56 -4.44 -20.52
C LYS A 844 -57.67 -5.33 -21.11
N ASN A 845 -58.46 -4.84 -22.06
CA ASN A 845 -59.51 -5.61 -22.75
C ASN A 845 -59.19 -5.92 -24.23
N ALA A 846 -57.93 -5.93 -24.64
CA ALA A 846 -57.55 -6.03 -26.05
C ALA A 846 -58.21 -7.21 -26.81
N THR A 847 -58.31 -8.37 -26.16
CA THR A 847 -58.95 -9.58 -26.70
C THR A 847 -60.47 -9.56 -26.70
N THR A 848 -61.10 -8.68 -25.93
CA THR A 848 -62.56 -8.56 -25.70
C THR A 848 -63.01 -7.12 -25.90
N SER A 849 -62.56 -6.52 -27.01
CA SER A 849 -62.75 -5.12 -27.36
C SER A 849 -63.82 -4.89 -28.42
N GLY A 850 -64.40 -5.94 -29.01
CA GLY A 850 -65.26 -5.84 -30.18
C GLY A 850 -66.68 -5.33 -29.91
N PHE A 851 -67.35 -4.89 -30.97
CA PHE A 851 -68.79 -4.70 -31.02
C PHE A 851 -69.34 -4.99 -32.43
N ASP A 852 -70.49 -5.66 -32.50
CA ASP A 852 -71.33 -5.81 -33.70
C ASP A 852 -72.80 -5.54 -33.31
N VAL A 853 -73.34 -4.36 -33.64
CA VAL A 853 -74.67 -3.91 -33.18
C VAL A 853 -75.56 -3.37 -34.30
N TYR A 854 -76.87 -3.53 -34.13
CA TYR A 854 -77.90 -3.00 -35.03
C TYR A 854 -78.77 -1.99 -34.28
N ILE A 855 -78.63 -0.71 -34.62
CA ILE A 855 -79.28 0.41 -33.92
C ILE A 855 -80.52 0.86 -34.72
N PRO A 856 -81.75 0.77 -34.20
CA PRO A 856 -82.94 1.29 -34.89
C PRO A 856 -82.91 2.81 -35.03
N VAL A 857 -83.09 3.30 -36.27
CA VAL A 857 -83.00 4.74 -36.60
C VAL A 857 -84.33 5.40 -37.00
N ALA A 858 -85.45 4.68 -36.89
CA ALA A 858 -86.78 5.25 -37.03
C ALA A 858 -86.98 6.46 -36.10
N GLY A 859 -87.49 7.56 -36.65
CA GLY A 859 -87.70 8.83 -35.95
C GLY A 859 -86.46 9.71 -35.76
N LEU A 860 -85.29 9.36 -36.30
CA LEU A 860 -84.03 10.09 -36.10
C LEU A 860 -83.56 10.82 -37.38
N ASP A 861 -83.11 12.08 -37.28
CA ASP A 861 -82.34 12.74 -38.35
C ASP A 861 -80.94 12.13 -38.41
N ILE A 862 -80.77 11.10 -39.26
CA ILE A 862 -79.49 10.43 -39.50
C ILE A 862 -78.60 11.17 -40.51
N SER A 863 -79.04 12.31 -41.04
CA SER A 863 -78.40 12.92 -42.19
C SER A 863 -77.05 13.58 -41.90
N ASN A 864 -76.73 13.91 -40.65
CA ASN A 864 -75.38 14.29 -40.22
C ASN A 864 -75.15 13.76 -38.80
N ILE A 865 -74.63 12.54 -38.70
CA ILE A 865 -74.38 11.85 -37.43
C ILE A 865 -72.91 11.47 -37.25
N THR A 866 -72.50 11.32 -36.01
CA THR A 866 -71.31 10.55 -35.64
C THR A 866 -71.69 9.48 -34.62
N LEU A 867 -70.87 8.44 -34.52
CA LEU A 867 -71.03 7.36 -33.56
C LEU A 867 -69.97 7.48 -32.48
N VAL A 868 -70.36 7.24 -31.24
CA VAL A 868 -69.44 7.13 -30.12
C VAL A 868 -69.57 5.75 -29.49
N ALA A 869 -68.49 4.98 -29.48
CA ALA A 869 -68.40 3.80 -28.63
C ALA A 869 -67.83 4.24 -27.29
N ASN A 870 -68.51 3.90 -26.20
CA ASN A 870 -68.09 4.29 -24.86
C ASN A 870 -68.11 3.15 -23.86
N TYR A 871 -67.23 3.27 -22.88
CA TYR A 871 -67.24 2.49 -21.64
C TYR A 871 -67.47 3.45 -20.49
N THR A 872 -68.51 3.21 -19.70
CA THR A 872 -68.94 4.04 -18.57
C THR A 872 -68.90 3.25 -17.26
N THR A 873 -68.45 3.89 -16.20
CA THR A 873 -68.55 3.46 -14.80
C THR A 873 -69.22 4.57 -13.97
N ASN A 874 -69.49 4.30 -12.68
CA ASN A 874 -70.07 5.29 -11.76
C ASN A 874 -69.22 6.57 -11.59
N SER A 875 -67.96 6.59 -12.03
CA SER A 875 -67.02 7.71 -11.84
C SER A 875 -66.40 8.26 -13.11
N TYR A 876 -66.54 7.58 -14.27
CA TYR A 876 -65.83 7.97 -15.49
C TYR A 876 -66.41 7.34 -16.77
N THR A 877 -66.28 8.03 -17.92
CA THR A 877 -66.60 7.51 -19.27
C THR A 877 -65.46 7.75 -20.26
N THR A 878 -64.94 6.69 -20.90
CA THR A 878 -64.04 6.78 -22.06
C THR A 878 -64.84 6.64 -23.36
N LYS A 879 -64.41 7.32 -24.41
CA LYS A 879 -65.11 7.45 -25.69
C LYS A 879 -64.12 7.33 -26.85
N ILE A 880 -64.48 6.55 -27.86
CA ILE A 880 -63.94 6.68 -29.22
C ILE A 880 -65.04 7.17 -30.16
N THR A 881 -64.71 8.02 -31.12
CA THR A 881 -65.67 8.68 -32.02
C THR A 881 -65.39 8.29 -33.46
N SER A 882 -66.43 8.01 -34.24
CA SER A 882 -66.30 7.74 -35.67
C SER A 882 -66.05 9.03 -36.47
N ASN A 883 -65.60 8.88 -37.71
CA ASN A 883 -65.78 9.95 -38.70
C ASN A 883 -67.29 10.25 -38.87
N ASN A 884 -67.62 11.50 -39.19
CA ASN A 884 -69.00 11.89 -39.49
C ASN A 884 -69.56 11.07 -40.67
N ARG A 885 -70.84 10.73 -40.60
CA ARG A 885 -71.60 10.01 -41.62
C ARG A 885 -72.79 10.86 -42.05
N ASN A 886 -73.04 10.91 -43.36
CA ASN A 886 -74.21 11.54 -43.94
C ASN A 886 -75.07 10.45 -44.60
N PHE A 887 -76.37 10.46 -44.29
CA PHE A 887 -77.41 9.62 -44.87
C PHE A 887 -78.53 10.52 -45.40
N GLU A 888 -78.42 10.92 -46.67
CA GLU A 888 -79.36 11.82 -47.38
C GLU A 888 -79.82 11.25 -48.72
N ARG A 889 -79.75 9.93 -48.88
CA ARG A 889 -80.05 9.27 -50.15
C ARG A 889 -81.53 9.36 -50.53
N ASN A 890 -81.81 9.43 -51.84
CA ASN A 890 -83.14 9.64 -52.41
C ASN A 890 -83.19 9.06 -53.84
N ASP A 891 -83.49 7.76 -53.96
CA ASP A 891 -83.59 7.00 -55.22
C ASP A 891 -85.04 6.51 -55.47
N GLY A 892 -85.42 6.33 -56.73
CA GLY A 892 -86.75 5.84 -57.07
C GLY A 892 -86.91 5.47 -58.55
N TYR A 893 -87.97 4.72 -58.85
CA TYR A 893 -88.31 4.27 -60.21
C TYR A 893 -89.82 4.07 -60.36
N LEU A 894 -90.32 4.16 -61.60
CA LEU A 894 -91.70 3.80 -61.93
C LEU A 894 -91.72 2.49 -62.71
N ASP A 895 -92.32 1.46 -62.12
CA ASP A 895 -92.57 0.19 -62.81
C ASP A 895 -93.74 0.33 -63.79
N LYS A 896 -94.72 1.21 -63.51
CA LYS A 896 -95.89 1.46 -64.36
C LYS A 896 -96.52 2.84 -64.12
N PHE A 897 -96.86 3.54 -65.19
CA PHE A 897 -97.73 4.73 -65.17
C PHE A 897 -98.69 4.70 -66.37
N TYR A 898 -99.98 4.90 -66.11
CA TYR A 898 -101.02 5.08 -67.15
C TYR A 898 -102.25 5.79 -66.57
N ILE A 899 -103.17 6.21 -67.44
CA ILE A 899 -104.47 6.77 -67.06
C ILE A 899 -105.58 5.87 -67.64
N ASP A 900 -106.64 5.66 -66.87
CA ASP A 900 -107.79 4.84 -67.28
C ASP A 900 -108.89 5.66 -68.01
N GLY A 901 -109.93 4.97 -68.48
CA GLY A 901 -111.07 5.61 -69.15
C GLY A 901 -111.92 6.52 -68.24
N ASN A 902 -111.66 6.55 -66.93
CA ASN A 902 -112.34 7.38 -65.94
C ASN A 902 -111.50 8.60 -65.51
N ASN A 903 -110.36 8.84 -66.19
CA ASN A 903 -109.39 9.90 -65.86
C ASN A 903 -108.74 9.71 -64.47
N VAL A 904 -108.53 8.46 -64.07
CA VAL A 904 -107.73 8.09 -62.89
C VAL A 904 -106.33 7.69 -63.35
N ALA A 905 -105.31 8.34 -62.81
CA ALA A 905 -103.92 7.90 -62.95
C ALA A 905 -103.65 6.69 -62.05
N HIS A 906 -103.07 5.64 -62.64
CA HIS A 906 -102.60 4.44 -61.97
C HIS A 906 -101.07 4.41 -61.95
N VAL A 907 -100.49 4.32 -60.76
CA VAL A 907 -99.03 4.46 -60.57
C VAL A 907 -98.46 3.29 -59.77
N SER A 908 -97.34 2.73 -60.21
CA SER A 908 -96.59 1.66 -59.52
C SER A 908 -95.09 1.87 -59.68
N GLY A 909 -94.31 1.51 -58.67
CA GLY A 909 -92.90 1.88 -58.58
C GLY A 909 -92.30 1.66 -57.19
N TRP A 910 -91.21 2.37 -56.94
CA TRP A 910 -90.61 2.48 -55.61
C TRP A 910 -89.92 3.84 -55.40
N HIS A 911 -89.86 4.28 -54.14
CA HIS A 911 -89.16 5.47 -53.69
C HIS A 911 -88.46 5.16 -52.36
N ALA A 912 -87.13 5.03 -52.42
CA ALA A 912 -86.27 4.79 -51.28
C ALA A 912 -85.56 6.09 -50.88
N THR A 913 -85.72 6.55 -49.63
CA THR A 913 -84.98 7.70 -49.12
C THR A 913 -84.65 7.57 -47.63
N ASP A 914 -83.44 8.01 -47.26
CA ASP A 914 -83.01 8.09 -45.86
C ASP A 914 -83.86 9.09 -45.06
N LYS A 915 -84.42 10.10 -45.73
CA LYS A 915 -85.31 11.09 -45.09
C LYS A 915 -86.63 10.48 -44.60
N ALA A 916 -86.99 9.27 -45.01
CA ALA A 916 -88.15 8.56 -44.49
C ALA A 916 -87.97 8.09 -43.02
N THR A 917 -86.79 8.27 -42.40
CA THR A 917 -86.65 8.12 -40.94
C THR A 917 -87.49 9.16 -40.17
N THR A 918 -87.59 10.39 -40.68
CA THR A 918 -88.32 11.51 -40.05
C THR A 918 -89.59 11.92 -40.81
N LYS A 919 -89.77 11.42 -42.03
CA LYS A 919 -90.91 11.71 -42.92
C LYS A 919 -91.74 10.45 -43.18
N PRO A 920 -92.67 10.07 -42.28
CA PRO A 920 -93.36 8.78 -42.36
C PRO A 920 -94.51 8.72 -43.38
N TYR A 921 -94.97 9.86 -43.92
CA TYR A 921 -96.12 9.90 -44.82
C TYR A 921 -95.69 9.94 -46.29
N ALA A 922 -96.17 8.98 -47.08
CA ALA A 922 -95.80 8.81 -48.48
C ALA A 922 -96.97 9.13 -49.43
N PHE A 923 -96.70 9.91 -50.48
CA PHE A 923 -97.70 10.39 -51.45
C PHE A 923 -97.25 10.19 -52.90
N ILE A 924 -98.21 9.87 -53.76
CA ILE A 924 -98.11 10.03 -55.21
C ILE A 924 -98.84 11.31 -55.60
N ILE A 925 -98.17 12.21 -56.32
CA ILE A 925 -98.72 13.46 -56.82
C ILE A 925 -98.64 13.45 -58.35
N ILE A 926 -99.70 13.86 -59.03
CA ILE A 926 -99.71 14.05 -60.48
C ILE A 926 -99.67 15.55 -60.79
N TYR A 927 -98.59 16.00 -61.42
CA TYR A 927 -98.33 17.39 -61.76
C TYR A 927 -98.38 17.59 -63.27
N ASP A 928 -99.20 18.53 -63.72
CA ASP A 928 -99.29 18.94 -65.11
C ASP A 928 -98.24 20.01 -65.41
N GLN A 929 -97.23 19.68 -66.23
CA GLN A 929 -96.22 20.65 -66.66
C GLN A 929 -96.78 21.71 -67.61
N THR A 930 -97.80 21.35 -68.41
CA THR A 930 -98.42 22.23 -69.41
C THR A 930 -99.29 23.29 -68.73
N ALA A 931 -100.11 22.89 -67.75
CA ALA A 931 -100.89 23.81 -66.92
C ALA A 931 -100.12 24.37 -65.69
N ARG A 932 -98.91 23.87 -65.44
CA ARG A 932 -98.04 24.19 -64.29
C ARG A 932 -98.72 24.01 -62.92
N LYS A 933 -99.53 22.95 -62.76
CA LYS A 933 -100.40 22.74 -61.59
C LYS A 933 -100.45 21.27 -61.15
N GLU A 934 -100.55 21.03 -59.85
CA GLU A 934 -101.00 19.75 -59.31
C GLU A 934 -102.45 19.46 -59.77
N LEU A 935 -102.67 18.29 -60.36
CA LEU A 935 -104.00 17.77 -60.73
C LEU A 935 -104.66 17.03 -59.57
N GLY A 936 -103.84 16.32 -58.77
CA GLY A 936 -104.26 15.66 -57.56
C GLY A 936 -103.12 14.85 -56.92
N ARG A 937 -103.37 14.37 -55.71
CA ARG A 937 -102.48 13.48 -54.94
C ARG A 937 -103.25 12.33 -54.30
N SER A 938 -102.53 11.28 -53.94
CA SER A 938 -103.03 10.17 -53.12
C SER A 938 -101.95 9.70 -52.16
N GLN A 939 -102.29 9.52 -50.89
CA GLN A 939 -101.40 8.92 -49.90
C GLN A 939 -101.32 7.40 -50.15
N TYR A 940 -100.16 6.79 -49.92
CA TYR A 940 -100.00 5.34 -50.01
C TYR A 940 -99.32 4.76 -48.76
N THR A 941 -99.59 3.48 -48.51
CA THR A 941 -98.79 2.66 -47.59
C THR A 941 -97.75 1.92 -48.42
N THR A 942 -96.50 1.87 -47.96
CA THR A 942 -95.42 1.21 -48.69
C THR A 942 -95.61 -0.31 -48.72
N VAL A 943 -95.18 -0.94 -49.81
CA VAL A 943 -95.11 -2.39 -49.97
C VAL A 943 -93.66 -2.87 -50.05
N SER A 944 -93.44 -4.13 -49.68
CA SER A 944 -92.08 -4.70 -49.63
C SER A 944 -91.47 -4.84 -51.03
N ARG A 945 -90.18 -4.52 -51.13
CA ARG A 945 -89.34 -4.63 -52.34
C ARG A 945 -87.99 -5.28 -52.02
N PRO A 946 -87.93 -6.63 -51.88
CA PRO A 946 -86.68 -7.35 -51.63
C PRO A 946 -85.67 -7.24 -52.79
N ASP A 947 -86.14 -6.93 -53.99
CA ASP A 947 -85.34 -6.58 -55.17
C ASP A 947 -84.63 -5.23 -54.99
N VAL A 948 -85.34 -4.18 -54.54
CA VAL A 948 -84.75 -2.86 -54.28
C VAL A 948 -83.74 -2.93 -53.13
N LEU A 949 -84.03 -3.71 -52.08
CA LEU A 949 -83.10 -3.97 -50.97
C LEU A 949 -81.80 -4.68 -51.41
N ARG A 950 -81.82 -5.43 -52.51
CA ARG A 950 -80.64 -6.12 -53.09
C ARG A 950 -79.98 -5.34 -54.23
N SER A 951 -80.61 -4.26 -54.68
CA SER A 951 -80.09 -3.37 -55.73
C SER A 951 -79.04 -2.41 -55.18
N TYR A 952 -78.52 -1.52 -56.05
CA TYR A 952 -77.70 -0.39 -55.63
C TYR A 952 -78.37 0.47 -54.55
N ALA A 953 -79.71 0.52 -54.47
CA ALA A 953 -80.49 1.25 -53.47
C ALA A 953 -80.53 0.59 -52.07
N GLY A 954 -80.01 -0.64 -51.90
CA GLY A 954 -80.15 -1.43 -50.67
C GLY A 954 -79.61 -0.81 -49.38
N GLY A 955 -78.67 0.14 -49.46
CA GLY A 955 -78.15 0.90 -48.31
C GLY A 955 -79.00 2.09 -47.87
N THR A 956 -80.24 2.23 -48.35
CA THR A 956 -81.17 3.33 -48.04
C THR A 956 -82.20 2.90 -47.00
N TYR A 957 -82.58 3.78 -46.06
CA TYR A 957 -83.35 3.43 -44.85
C TYR A 957 -84.54 2.49 -45.09
N ASN A 958 -85.44 2.88 -45.99
CA ASN A 958 -86.68 2.17 -46.31
C ASN A 958 -86.56 1.27 -47.56
N ALA A 959 -85.36 0.96 -48.07
CA ALA A 959 -85.18 0.29 -49.37
C ALA A 959 -86.02 -1.00 -49.52
N GLY A 960 -86.09 -1.83 -48.48
CA GLY A 960 -86.89 -3.06 -48.45
C GLY A 960 -88.40 -2.88 -48.33
N ASN A 961 -88.87 -1.68 -47.99
CA ASN A 961 -90.28 -1.27 -47.87
C ASN A 961 -90.47 0.10 -48.56
N SER A 962 -90.02 0.18 -49.81
CA SER A 962 -89.99 1.41 -50.63
C SER A 962 -91.04 1.41 -51.75
N GLY A 963 -91.71 0.29 -51.99
CA GLY A 963 -92.59 0.09 -53.13
C GLY A 963 -93.96 0.72 -52.99
N PHE A 964 -94.63 0.92 -54.12
CA PHE A 964 -96.05 1.24 -54.21
C PHE A 964 -96.65 0.56 -55.45
N SER A 965 -97.91 0.13 -55.35
CA SER A 965 -98.57 -0.66 -56.39
C SER A 965 -100.01 -0.18 -56.60
N ASP A 966 -100.40 -0.01 -57.86
CA ASP A 966 -101.71 0.45 -58.34
C ASP A 966 -102.31 1.66 -57.58
N VAL A 967 -101.45 2.63 -57.19
CA VAL A 967 -101.89 3.85 -56.49
C VAL A 967 -102.71 4.70 -57.45
N LYS A 968 -103.94 5.01 -57.03
CA LYS A 968 -104.94 5.72 -57.84
C LYS A 968 -105.03 7.19 -57.44
N VAL A 969 -104.87 8.07 -58.43
CA VAL A 969 -105.03 9.52 -58.30
C VAL A 969 -106.09 9.97 -59.29
N ASN A 970 -107.22 10.49 -58.80
CA ASN A 970 -108.29 11.02 -59.65
C ASN A 970 -107.89 12.42 -60.16
N LEU A 971 -107.95 12.63 -61.49
CA LEU A 971 -107.50 13.88 -62.14
C LEU A 971 -108.65 14.86 -62.46
N GLY A 972 -109.87 14.56 -62.02
CA GLY A 972 -111.06 15.36 -62.28
C GLY A 972 -111.69 15.12 -63.67
N LYS A 973 -112.66 15.96 -64.04
CA LYS A 973 -113.52 15.73 -65.23
C LYS A 973 -113.00 16.34 -66.55
N ASN A 974 -111.75 16.79 -66.61
CA ASN A 974 -111.19 17.46 -67.79
C ASN A 974 -110.36 16.48 -68.63
N ILE A 975 -110.55 16.49 -69.95
CA ILE A 975 -109.81 15.63 -70.90
C ILE A 975 -108.41 16.22 -71.13
N LEU A 976 -107.37 15.54 -70.64
CA LEU A 976 -105.97 16.02 -70.59
C LEU A 976 -105.17 15.83 -71.90
N LYS A 977 -105.87 15.69 -73.04
CA LYS A 977 -105.24 15.29 -74.30
C LYS A 977 -104.28 16.36 -74.84
N GLY A 978 -103.02 15.99 -75.01
CA GLY A 978 -101.91 16.83 -75.46
C GLY A 978 -101.01 17.37 -74.35
N HIS A 979 -101.38 17.19 -73.07
CA HIS A 979 -100.64 17.69 -71.90
C HIS A 979 -99.47 16.78 -71.53
N SER A 980 -98.43 17.35 -70.90
CA SER A 980 -97.29 16.63 -70.33
C SER A 980 -97.43 16.49 -68.82
N LEU A 981 -97.65 15.28 -68.33
CA LEU A 981 -97.85 15.00 -66.90
C LEU A 981 -96.60 14.35 -66.30
N GLN A 982 -96.22 14.78 -65.11
CA GLN A 982 -95.22 14.12 -64.27
C GLN A 982 -95.88 13.42 -63.09
N VAL A 983 -95.35 12.24 -62.77
CA VAL A 983 -95.48 11.65 -61.44
C VAL A 983 -94.42 12.26 -60.54
N ILE A 984 -94.81 12.60 -59.31
CA ILE A 984 -93.90 12.91 -58.21
C ILE A 984 -94.19 11.92 -57.09
N THR A 985 -93.18 11.21 -56.60
CA THR A 985 -93.26 10.50 -55.31
C THR A 985 -92.72 11.42 -54.21
N ARG A 986 -93.45 11.53 -53.10
CA ARG A 986 -93.13 12.41 -51.97
C ARG A 986 -93.12 11.62 -50.67
N TYR A 987 -92.11 11.84 -49.83
CA TYR A 987 -92.17 11.59 -48.38
C TYR A 987 -92.25 12.93 -47.63
N THR A 988 -93.09 13.03 -46.60
CA THR A 988 -93.19 14.21 -45.73
C THR A 988 -93.49 13.85 -44.27
N ASP A 989 -93.27 14.81 -43.38
CA ASP A 989 -93.61 14.81 -41.96
C ASP A 989 -95.07 15.21 -41.68
N ASP A 990 -95.80 15.76 -42.66
CA ASP A 990 -97.21 16.14 -42.54
C ASP A 990 -98.18 15.08 -43.13
N PRO A 991 -99.21 14.63 -42.39
CA PRO A 991 -100.21 13.69 -42.89
C PRO A 991 -101.10 14.22 -44.04
N LYS A 992 -100.96 15.47 -44.49
CA LYS A 992 -101.68 16.02 -45.68
C LYS A 992 -100.82 16.14 -46.95
N GLY A 993 -99.49 16.07 -46.83
CA GLY A 993 -98.57 16.15 -47.98
C GLY A 993 -97.85 17.49 -48.16
N ASP A 994 -98.09 18.49 -47.29
CA ASP A 994 -97.70 19.90 -47.47
C ASP A 994 -96.60 20.39 -46.49
N GLY A 995 -96.07 19.50 -45.65
CA GLY A 995 -94.98 19.78 -44.69
C GLY A 995 -93.58 19.82 -45.30
N ALA A 996 -92.55 19.51 -44.51
CA ALA A 996 -91.19 19.38 -45.01
C ALA A 996 -91.05 18.07 -45.82
N TYR A 997 -91.04 18.19 -47.15
CA TYR A 997 -91.05 17.03 -48.05
C TYR A 997 -89.68 16.65 -48.63
N THR A 998 -89.60 15.46 -49.21
CA THR A 998 -88.50 14.94 -50.03
C THR A 998 -89.12 14.23 -51.22
N ASP A 999 -88.86 14.75 -52.42
CA ASP A 999 -89.53 14.35 -53.65
C ASP A 999 -88.59 13.62 -54.61
N ILE A 1000 -89.15 12.80 -55.49
CA ILE A 1000 -88.53 12.39 -56.76
C ILE A 1000 -89.50 12.74 -57.89
N TRP A 1001 -89.00 13.47 -58.87
CA TRP A 1001 -89.74 13.95 -60.03
C TRP A 1001 -89.39 13.09 -61.24
N PHE A 1002 -90.33 12.26 -61.69
CA PHE A 1002 -90.09 11.36 -62.81
C PHE A 1002 -90.23 12.08 -64.17
N PRO A 1003 -89.66 11.53 -65.27
CA PRO A 1003 -89.82 12.11 -66.60
C PRO A 1003 -91.28 12.33 -66.98
N ALA A 1004 -91.57 13.43 -67.68
CA ALA A 1004 -92.93 13.75 -68.10
C ALA A 1004 -93.41 12.82 -69.21
N VAL A 1005 -94.62 12.30 -69.09
CA VAL A 1005 -95.31 11.51 -70.10
C VAL A 1005 -96.39 12.36 -70.73
N ARG A 1006 -96.44 12.40 -72.07
CA ARG A 1006 -97.48 13.12 -72.81
C ARG A 1006 -98.69 12.22 -73.05
N VAL A 1007 -99.88 12.76 -72.80
CA VAL A 1007 -101.18 12.07 -72.83
C VAL A 1007 -102.01 12.49 -74.05
#